data_AF-A0A8J4ARR2-F1
#
_entry.id   AF-A0A8J4ARR2-F1
#
_cell.length_a   1.000
_cell.length_b   1.000
_cell.length_c   1.000
_cell.angle_alpha   90.00
_cell.angle_beta   90.00
_cell.angle_gamma   90.00
#
_symmetry.space_group_name_H-M   'P 1'
#
loop_
_entity.id
_entity.type
_entity.pdbx_description
1 polymer ?
#
loop_
_entity_poly.entity_id
_entity_poly.type
_entity_poly.pdbx_seq_one_letter_code
_entity_poly.pdbx_strand_id
1 'polypeptide(L)'
;MKMALHTVSLLYLIAVYSAYMQHVKAQNFSEVLALSYRFYEAQMSGEVPAWSRASQAAGGWRNRSHASDGSGPDGIGVDLSGGWYDAGDHLKLHLPLGVSASLLSYGVLTWEAAYRAAGQWDIAVRNLDWISTYYLKCHYQASDSPSYNAFVAQVGDVETDHSYWWGRPEQQPQGGAEYSTGWRPVHVITSAGGKGADIVAEAVATMASVSLLLKRPGAYSNTTKAVILLSRAKQLFEFAKTIKNTWGPPSGSNAYYSSSYNDDLAWAAAWLCRADIDGGAMSVSSSAACMSAPSFWDATKNAGFDLSWDNVAAAAALLLRDTGAGGSAYTASYDYFINRLLGRFIGSTNCGPLTSPAPCTTPGGMVWYNEWGSARYTANVALVAVAASRTDGGGGTAVTAATRASRACWAKSQISYMLGINPQNQSFVVGYKPSSLHKSPKKPHHRSSSCNRNYTITCDWNALDAAGPNPSVLMGALVGGPGADDSYEDDRRDYKKNAVALDFNAGFTGALAGLTSLEQSLSQSGCSWGGFCAGTCSPASPPPNPSPRPPPSPMPSPPPSPKPPPRPPKPPPRPPKPSPRPPPSPKPPPPSPKPFSPLPPPPPPPPPSSPTAPPPPPPPPPPPPPPSLPPSPPPSPSPQPSPRPPPSPKPSPPSPSPQPSPPPPPSPMPSPPPSPKSSPRPPKPPPPSPKPFPPLPPPPPPPPSPTASPPLSPTPFPQLSPSPEPSPSPSTSSPPPSAVTCSSTDYACQKCSQSIYTAPNACRSCVLTMKSTGQDPYRCFSCSNGVTDPTIQSICFAECVPAAAPRGNDWSCSQYCSAPSLVANDPTRARECSSCVKSVSNAWDCYNCMDVTATLSDASAARATCFTCVTTTNLGGWLCGYCASKPTAAERDSCIKSRSSRRMMLGGKTQVAVGN
;
A
#
# COMPACT_ATOMS: atom_id res chain seq x y z
N MET A 1 -54.40 7.07 43.46
CA MET A 1 -54.16 5.87 42.64
C MET A 1 -53.83 6.16 41.18
N LYS A 2 -54.79 6.53 40.29
CA LYS A 2 -54.55 6.58 38.82
C LYS A 2 -53.28 7.37 38.39
N MET A 3 -53.04 8.57 38.94
CA MET A 3 -51.81 9.35 38.64
C MET A 3 -50.52 8.60 39.03
N ALA A 4 -50.50 7.91 40.16
CA ALA A 4 -49.32 7.19 40.65
C ALA A 4 -48.95 6.01 39.74
N LEU A 5 -49.96 5.33 39.15
CA LEU A 5 -49.70 4.32 38.11
C LEU A 5 -49.09 4.96 36.86
N HIS A 6 -49.53 6.16 36.46
CA HIS A 6 -48.97 6.83 35.27
C HIS A 6 -47.52 7.28 35.49
N THR A 7 -47.16 7.82 36.67
CA THR A 7 -45.74 8.12 36.97
C THR A 7 -44.90 6.86 37.08
N VAL A 8 -45.40 5.77 37.68
CA VAL A 8 -44.67 4.49 37.72
C VAL A 8 -44.49 3.89 36.33
N SER A 9 -45.51 3.88 35.47
CA SER A 9 -45.40 3.42 34.09
C SER A 9 -44.48 4.31 33.25
N LEU A 10 -44.50 5.63 33.43
CA LEU A 10 -43.59 6.55 32.75
C LEU A 10 -42.14 6.37 33.21
N LEU A 11 -41.89 6.24 34.51
CA LEU A 11 -40.56 5.95 35.05
C LEU A 11 -40.05 4.57 34.61
N TYR A 12 -40.93 3.56 34.53
CA TYR A 12 -40.60 2.25 33.98
C TYR A 12 -40.25 2.33 32.49
N LEU A 13 -41.03 3.06 31.68
CA LEU A 13 -40.72 3.30 30.27
C LEU A 13 -39.41 4.08 30.08
N ILE A 14 -39.14 5.09 30.91
CA ILE A 14 -37.87 5.83 30.91
C ILE A 14 -36.70 4.92 31.32
N ALA A 15 -36.88 4.04 32.32
CA ALA A 15 -35.87 3.10 32.76
C ALA A 15 -35.59 2.01 31.70
N VAL A 16 -36.62 1.43 31.09
CA VAL A 16 -36.51 0.47 29.98
C VAL A 16 -35.89 1.11 28.75
N TYR A 17 -36.30 2.34 28.39
CA TYR A 17 -35.70 3.09 27.29
C TYR A 17 -34.24 3.47 27.59
N SER A 18 -33.91 3.85 28.82
CA SER A 18 -32.53 4.15 29.23
C SER A 18 -31.65 2.91 29.24
N ALA A 19 -32.15 1.77 29.73
CA ALA A 19 -31.45 0.49 29.69
C ALA A 19 -31.27 0.00 28.24
N TYR A 20 -32.30 0.11 27.39
CA TYR A 20 -32.21 -0.16 25.95
C TYR A 20 -31.18 0.75 25.28
N MET A 21 -31.18 2.05 25.55
CA MET A 21 -30.21 3.01 25.03
C MET A 21 -28.80 2.84 25.62
N GLN A 22 -28.64 2.22 26.79
CA GLN A 22 -27.35 1.79 27.31
C GLN A 22 -26.86 0.52 26.59
N HIS A 23 -27.73 -0.46 26.36
CA HIS A 23 -27.41 -1.68 25.61
C HIS A 23 -27.05 -1.37 24.15
N VAL A 24 -27.79 -0.48 23.49
CA VAL A 24 -27.53 0.01 22.13
C VAL A 24 -26.26 0.88 22.04
N LYS A 25 -25.72 1.37 23.17
CA LYS A 25 -24.43 2.09 23.24
C LYS A 25 -23.23 1.20 23.60
N ALA A 26 -23.46 -0.05 24.00
CA ALA A 26 -22.41 -1.00 24.35
C ALA A 26 -21.84 -1.69 23.09
N GLN A 27 -20.97 -0.99 22.37
CA GLN A 27 -20.29 -1.54 21.19
C GLN A 27 -19.29 -2.63 21.59
N ASN A 28 -19.34 -3.76 20.90
CA ASN A 28 -18.52 -4.94 21.18
C ASN A 28 -17.27 -4.95 20.28
N PHE A 29 -16.14 -4.43 20.77
CA PHE A 29 -14.89 -4.39 19.99
C PHE A 29 -14.37 -5.79 19.63
N SER A 30 -14.63 -6.80 20.47
CA SER A 30 -14.26 -8.20 20.26
C SER A 30 -15.02 -8.84 19.09
N GLU A 31 -16.31 -8.50 18.92
CA GLU A 31 -17.11 -8.95 17.77
C GLU A 31 -16.56 -8.38 16.46
N VAL A 32 -16.25 -7.08 16.42
CA VAL A 32 -15.70 -6.46 15.20
C VAL A 32 -14.29 -6.97 14.89
N LEU A 33 -13.48 -7.25 15.91
CA LEU A 33 -12.19 -7.92 15.74
C LEU A 33 -12.35 -9.27 15.03
N ALA A 34 -13.37 -10.05 15.39
CA ALA A 34 -13.70 -11.32 14.74
C ALA A 34 -14.28 -11.17 13.32
N LEU A 35 -14.89 -10.02 13.01
CA LEU A 35 -15.34 -9.64 11.67
C LEU A 35 -14.17 -9.21 10.77
N SER A 36 -13.18 -8.44 11.26
CA SER A 36 -12.11 -7.90 10.41
C SER A 36 -11.33 -8.98 9.65
N TYR A 37 -11.04 -10.12 10.29
CA TYR A 37 -10.41 -11.26 9.61
C TYR A 37 -11.27 -11.95 8.54
N ARG A 38 -12.57 -11.63 8.42
CA ARG A 38 -13.40 -12.07 7.29
C ARG A 38 -13.16 -11.25 6.02
N PHE A 39 -12.71 -9.99 6.14
CA PHE A 39 -12.27 -9.18 5.02
C PHE A 39 -10.95 -9.74 4.45
N TYR A 40 -9.93 -9.93 5.28
CA TYR A 40 -8.67 -10.55 4.84
C TYR A 40 -8.85 -11.96 4.25
N GLU A 41 -9.78 -12.76 4.80
CA GLU A 41 -10.17 -14.05 4.21
C GLU A 41 -10.84 -13.90 2.82
N ALA A 42 -11.54 -12.81 2.57
CA ALA A 42 -12.17 -12.49 1.28
C ALA A 42 -11.22 -11.87 0.25
N GLN A 43 -10.10 -11.27 0.66
CA GLN A 43 -9.06 -10.76 -0.24
C GLN A 43 -8.15 -11.85 -0.84
N MET A 44 -8.24 -13.12 -0.42
CA MET A 44 -7.28 -14.17 -0.82
C MET A 44 -7.21 -14.41 -2.34
N SER A 45 -6.00 -14.41 -2.88
CA SER A 45 -5.67 -14.81 -4.27
C SER A 45 -5.16 -16.25 -4.31
N GLY A 46 -5.12 -16.91 -5.46
CA GLY A 46 -4.66 -18.29 -5.62
C GLY A 46 -5.71 -19.33 -5.24
N GLU A 47 -5.25 -20.47 -4.74
CA GLU A 47 -6.09 -21.57 -4.23
C GLU A 47 -6.67 -21.19 -2.85
N VAL A 48 -7.77 -20.41 -2.83
CA VAL A 48 -8.40 -19.90 -1.59
C VAL A 48 -8.70 -21.05 -0.62
N PRO A 49 -8.03 -21.12 0.57
CA PRO A 49 -8.06 -22.33 1.39
C PRO A 49 -9.44 -22.69 1.94
N ALA A 50 -9.74 -23.99 2.06
CA ALA A 50 -10.99 -24.47 2.64
C ALA A 50 -11.22 -24.09 4.13
N TRP A 51 -10.18 -23.60 4.82
CA TRP A 51 -10.32 -23.04 6.17
C TRP A 51 -10.77 -21.56 6.17
N SER A 52 -10.64 -20.86 5.04
CA SER A 52 -11.12 -19.50 4.86
C SER A 52 -12.64 -19.49 4.81
N ARG A 53 -13.27 -18.70 5.67
CA ARG A 53 -14.73 -18.53 5.77
C ARG A 53 -15.30 -17.77 4.56
N ALA A 54 -14.45 -17.24 3.69
CA ALA A 54 -14.83 -16.70 2.40
C ALA A 54 -14.81 -17.75 1.27
N SER A 55 -14.14 -18.90 1.43
CA SER A 55 -14.08 -19.95 0.41
C SER A 55 -15.45 -20.61 0.18
N GLN A 56 -15.79 -20.96 -1.05
CA GLN A 56 -16.99 -21.74 -1.37
C GLN A 56 -17.02 -23.10 -0.64
N ALA A 57 -15.85 -23.71 -0.39
CA ALA A 57 -15.73 -24.95 0.39
C ALA A 57 -16.19 -24.78 1.86
N ALA A 58 -16.13 -23.58 2.42
CA ALA A 58 -16.65 -23.22 3.74
C ALA A 58 -18.05 -22.56 3.71
N GLY A 59 -18.76 -22.61 2.58
CA GLY A 59 -20.05 -21.92 2.40
C GLY A 59 -19.96 -20.42 2.10
N GLY A 60 -18.75 -19.93 1.78
CA GLY A 60 -18.50 -18.57 1.31
C GLY A 60 -18.79 -18.36 -0.18
N TRP A 61 -18.06 -17.43 -0.80
CA TRP A 61 -18.34 -16.92 -2.16
C TRP A 61 -17.10 -16.65 -3.01
N ARG A 62 -15.89 -16.73 -2.45
CA ARG A 62 -14.60 -16.74 -3.16
C ARG A 62 -14.20 -18.18 -3.52
N ASN A 63 -13.42 -18.35 -4.59
CA ASN A 63 -12.83 -19.64 -4.98
C ASN A 63 -11.46 -19.40 -5.66
N ARG A 64 -10.87 -20.45 -6.24
CA ARG A 64 -9.63 -20.44 -7.03
C ARG A 64 -9.58 -19.30 -8.05
N SER A 65 -8.65 -18.37 -7.87
CA SER A 65 -8.40 -17.24 -8.79
C SER A 65 -6.91 -16.98 -8.97
N HIS A 66 -6.47 -16.49 -10.13
CA HIS A 66 -5.08 -16.06 -10.34
C HIS A 66 -4.01 -17.08 -9.89
N ALA A 67 -4.31 -18.37 -10.07
CA ALA A 67 -3.45 -19.48 -9.69
C ALA A 67 -2.29 -19.72 -10.68
N SER A 68 -2.26 -18.99 -11.80
CA SER A 68 -1.13 -18.93 -12.73
C SER A 68 -0.30 -17.64 -12.59
N ASP A 69 -0.53 -16.81 -11.57
CA ASP A 69 0.34 -15.66 -11.25
C ASP A 69 1.81 -16.10 -11.18
N GLY A 70 2.70 -15.39 -11.87
CA GLY A 70 4.11 -15.77 -12.02
C GLY A 70 4.46 -16.48 -13.34
N SER A 71 3.45 -16.97 -14.07
CA SER A 71 3.58 -17.62 -15.38
C SER A 71 2.94 -16.81 -16.50
N GLY A 72 3.32 -17.09 -17.75
CA GLY A 72 2.80 -16.43 -18.95
C GLY A 72 3.64 -15.22 -19.40
N PRO A 73 3.12 -14.38 -20.31
CA PRO A 73 3.78 -13.15 -20.74
C PRO A 73 4.12 -12.25 -19.55
N ASP A 74 5.37 -11.79 -19.49
CA ASP A 74 5.92 -10.95 -18.42
C ASP A 74 5.84 -11.57 -17.00
N GLY A 75 5.69 -12.89 -16.92
CA GLY A 75 5.92 -13.70 -15.73
C GLY A 75 7.39 -14.14 -15.61
N ILE A 76 7.85 -14.35 -14.38
CA ILE A 76 9.25 -14.75 -14.08
C ILE A 76 9.48 -16.27 -14.01
N GLY A 77 8.47 -17.08 -14.34
CA GLY A 77 8.59 -18.54 -14.42
C GLY A 77 8.59 -19.27 -13.06
N VAL A 78 8.13 -18.61 -12.00
CA VAL A 78 7.94 -19.20 -10.66
C VAL A 78 6.47 -19.18 -10.27
N ASP A 79 6.04 -20.05 -9.36
CA ASP A 79 4.71 -19.98 -8.76
C ASP A 79 4.62 -18.74 -7.85
N LEU A 80 3.75 -17.79 -8.19
CA LEU A 80 3.37 -16.65 -7.36
C LEU A 80 1.87 -16.67 -7.02
N SER A 81 1.21 -17.83 -7.07
CA SER A 81 -0.17 -17.99 -6.59
C SER A 81 -0.24 -17.77 -5.06
N GLY A 82 -1.36 -17.27 -4.57
CA GLY A 82 -1.53 -16.91 -3.16
C GLY A 82 -1.42 -15.40 -2.92
N GLY A 83 -1.39 -15.03 -1.64
CA GLY A 83 -1.39 -13.65 -1.17
C GLY A 83 -2.80 -13.09 -0.96
N TRP A 84 -2.89 -11.78 -0.82
CA TRP A 84 -4.13 -11.01 -0.81
C TRP A 84 -4.16 -10.04 -1.99
N TYR A 85 -5.35 -9.76 -2.51
CA TYR A 85 -5.62 -8.58 -3.33
C TYR A 85 -5.65 -7.32 -2.48
N ASP A 86 -5.19 -6.22 -3.04
CA ASP A 86 -5.00 -4.97 -2.33
C ASP A 86 -6.32 -4.32 -1.87
N ALA A 87 -7.23 -4.08 -2.81
CA ALA A 87 -8.41 -3.27 -2.55
C ALA A 87 -9.68 -3.88 -3.16
N GLY A 88 -10.43 -3.07 -3.93
CA GLY A 88 -11.57 -3.51 -4.72
C GLY A 88 -11.21 -4.18 -6.05
N ASP A 89 -9.93 -4.43 -6.28
CA ASP A 89 -9.27 -4.89 -7.49
C ASP A 89 -8.63 -6.27 -7.29
N HIS A 90 -7.82 -6.74 -8.24
CA HIS A 90 -7.13 -8.04 -8.17
C HIS A 90 -5.60 -7.91 -8.30
N LEU A 91 -5.05 -6.72 -8.08
CA LEU A 91 -3.61 -6.48 -7.96
C LEU A 91 -3.04 -7.04 -6.66
N LYS A 92 -1.74 -7.33 -6.65
CA LYS A 92 -0.98 -7.66 -5.42
C LYS A 92 0.17 -6.68 -5.25
N LEU A 93 -0.08 -5.63 -4.48
CA LEU A 93 0.83 -4.51 -4.24
C LEU A 93 1.59 -4.74 -2.93
N HIS A 94 2.91 -4.93 -2.97
CA HIS A 94 3.63 -5.48 -1.81
C HIS A 94 3.92 -4.44 -0.70
N LEU A 95 3.84 -3.14 -1.02
CA LEU A 95 3.91 -2.07 -0.01
C LEU A 95 2.72 -2.12 0.96
N PRO A 96 1.46 -1.85 0.53
CA PRO A 96 0.31 -1.90 1.44
C PRO A 96 0.03 -3.30 2.00
N LEU A 97 0.29 -4.38 1.24
CA LEU A 97 0.17 -5.76 1.73
C LEU A 97 1.15 -6.00 2.90
N GLY A 98 2.40 -5.56 2.75
CA GLY A 98 3.43 -5.68 3.78
C GLY A 98 3.10 -4.88 5.04
N VAL A 99 2.82 -3.58 4.90
CA VAL A 99 2.39 -2.71 6.02
C VAL A 99 1.18 -3.30 6.74
N SER A 100 0.22 -3.86 5.98
CA SER A 100 -0.97 -4.50 6.56
C SER A 100 -0.62 -5.74 7.36
N ALA A 101 0.19 -6.65 6.81
CA ALA A 101 0.58 -7.88 7.48
C ALA A 101 1.48 -7.62 8.71
N SER A 102 2.36 -6.61 8.65
CA SER A 102 3.23 -6.20 9.75
C SER A 102 2.45 -5.47 10.85
N LEU A 103 1.53 -4.54 10.54
CA LEU A 103 0.65 -3.90 11.53
C LEU A 103 -0.38 -4.86 12.16
N LEU A 104 -0.94 -5.80 11.39
CA LEU A 104 -1.77 -6.88 11.96
C LEU A 104 -0.95 -7.70 12.96
N SER A 105 0.27 -8.10 12.59
CA SER A 105 1.16 -8.85 13.48
C SER A 105 1.56 -8.06 14.72
N TYR A 106 1.74 -6.73 14.63
CA TYR A 106 1.90 -5.85 15.79
C TYR A 106 0.70 -5.95 16.73
N GLY A 107 -0.53 -5.82 16.21
CA GLY A 107 -1.74 -5.93 17.02
C GLY A 107 -1.88 -7.29 17.71
N VAL A 108 -1.60 -8.38 17.00
CA VAL A 108 -1.71 -9.76 17.51
C VAL A 108 -0.68 -10.07 18.59
N LEU A 109 0.57 -9.62 18.43
CA LEU A 109 1.63 -9.84 19.43
C LEU A 109 1.52 -8.89 20.63
N THR A 110 1.08 -7.65 20.41
CA THR A 110 0.93 -6.64 21.48
C THR A 110 -0.21 -7.00 22.44
N TRP A 111 -1.32 -7.54 21.92
CA TRP A 111 -2.50 -7.91 22.70
C TRP A 111 -2.86 -9.40 22.58
N GLU A 112 -1.85 -10.28 22.59
CA GLU A 112 -1.99 -11.75 22.47
C GLU A 112 -3.04 -12.31 23.46
N ALA A 113 -3.06 -11.86 24.71
CA ALA A 113 -4.05 -12.28 25.70
C ALA A 113 -5.50 -11.99 25.26
N ALA A 114 -5.78 -10.80 24.71
CA ALA A 114 -7.11 -10.43 24.23
C ALA A 114 -7.51 -11.23 22.97
N TYR A 115 -6.57 -11.46 22.05
CA TYR A 115 -6.79 -12.32 20.87
C TYR A 115 -7.13 -13.76 21.26
N ARG A 116 -6.48 -14.30 22.30
CA ARG A 116 -6.78 -15.64 22.84
C ARG A 116 -8.14 -15.67 23.53
N ALA A 117 -8.45 -14.69 24.38
CA ALA A 117 -9.74 -14.57 25.06
C ALA A 117 -10.92 -14.40 24.08
N ALA A 118 -10.72 -13.69 22.98
CA ALA A 118 -11.71 -13.52 21.91
C ALA A 118 -11.82 -14.72 20.94
N GLY A 119 -11.00 -15.77 21.12
CA GLY A 119 -10.93 -16.92 20.19
C GLY A 119 -10.39 -16.57 18.80
N GLN A 120 -9.81 -15.38 18.61
CA GLN A 120 -9.32 -14.90 17.31
C GLN A 120 -7.84 -15.21 17.07
N TRP A 121 -7.10 -15.68 18.07
CA TRP A 121 -5.67 -16.02 17.97
C TRP A 121 -5.35 -16.91 16.75
N ASP A 122 -5.93 -18.11 16.68
CA ASP A 122 -5.65 -19.05 15.57
C ASP A 122 -6.21 -18.55 14.23
N ILE A 123 -7.24 -17.71 14.24
CA ILE A 123 -7.78 -17.04 13.05
C ILE A 123 -6.81 -15.98 12.53
N ALA A 124 -6.12 -15.25 13.40
CA ALA A 124 -5.10 -14.29 13.02
C ALA A 124 -3.83 -14.98 12.51
N VAL A 125 -3.31 -15.97 13.26
CA VAL A 125 -2.07 -16.68 12.90
C VAL A 125 -2.20 -17.36 11.53
N ARG A 126 -3.30 -18.07 11.23
CA ARG A 126 -3.49 -18.73 9.92
C ARG A 126 -3.59 -17.73 8.75
N ASN A 127 -4.18 -16.56 8.97
CA ASN A 127 -4.29 -15.51 7.95
C ASN A 127 -2.93 -14.87 7.65
N LEU A 128 -2.08 -14.72 8.66
CA LEU A 128 -0.74 -14.17 8.51
C LEU A 128 0.26 -15.25 8.01
N ASP A 129 0.03 -16.52 8.34
CA ASP A 129 0.76 -17.66 7.76
C ASP A 129 0.51 -17.82 6.25
N TRP A 130 -0.69 -17.50 5.78
CA TRP A 130 -1.01 -17.42 4.36
C TRP A 130 -0.12 -16.40 3.63
N ILE A 131 -0.01 -15.19 4.16
CA ILE A 131 0.88 -14.15 3.59
C ILE A 131 2.36 -14.54 3.71
N SER A 132 2.80 -15.11 4.83
CA SER A 132 4.19 -15.55 4.94
C SER A 132 4.53 -16.71 4.00
N THR A 133 3.55 -17.55 3.62
CA THR A 133 3.71 -18.54 2.54
C THR A 133 3.92 -17.88 1.19
N TYR A 134 3.12 -16.85 0.89
CA TYR A 134 3.23 -16.08 -0.34
C TYR A 134 4.54 -15.28 -0.41
N TYR A 135 4.98 -14.64 0.68
CA TYR A 135 6.25 -13.89 0.72
C TYR A 135 7.49 -14.77 0.57
N LEU A 136 7.42 -16.05 0.99
CA LEU A 136 8.47 -17.03 0.67
C LEU A 136 8.54 -17.39 -0.81
N LYS A 137 7.45 -17.23 -1.58
CA LYS A 137 7.46 -17.31 -3.05
C LYS A 137 8.00 -16.02 -3.68
N CYS A 138 7.63 -14.86 -3.14
CA CYS A 138 8.10 -13.56 -3.63
C CYS A 138 9.60 -13.35 -3.48
N HIS A 139 10.23 -13.94 -2.44
CA HIS A 139 11.69 -14.01 -2.27
C HIS A 139 12.29 -15.17 -3.08
N TYR A 140 11.99 -15.23 -4.38
CA TYR A 140 12.30 -16.37 -5.25
C TYR A 140 13.82 -16.56 -5.50
N GLN A 141 14.60 -15.48 -5.48
CA GLN A 141 16.07 -15.53 -5.41
C GLN A 141 16.50 -15.02 -4.03
N ALA A 142 16.99 -15.95 -3.20
CA ALA A 142 17.23 -15.72 -1.78
C ALA A 142 18.60 -16.25 -1.34
N SER A 143 19.45 -15.34 -0.87
CA SER A 143 20.89 -15.54 -0.70
C SER A 143 21.43 -14.79 0.52
N ASP A 144 22.45 -15.34 1.18
CA ASP A 144 23.20 -14.63 2.23
C ASP A 144 24.11 -13.52 1.67
N SER A 145 24.33 -13.50 0.35
CA SER A 145 24.99 -12.40 -0.34
C SER A 145 23.94 -11.41 -0.90
N PRO A 146 23.93 -10.15 -0.44
CA PRO A 146 22.90 -9.16 -0.80
C PRO A 146 22.72 -8.95 -2.31
N SER A 147 23.80 -9.03 -3.10
CA SER A 147 23.80 -8.79 -4.55
C SER A 147 23.08 -9.86 -5.39
N TYR A 148 22.68 -10.97 -4.78
CA TYR A 148 21.96 -12.08 -5.43
C TYR A 148 20.52 -12.25 -4.92
N ASN A 149 20.01 -11.30 -4.14
CA ASN A 149 18.61 -11.31 -3.71
C ASN A 149 17.71 -10.60 -4.74
N ALA A 150 16.51 -11.13 -4.90
CA ALA A 150 15.43 -10.47 -5.62
C ALA A 150 14.08 -10.71 -4.92
N PHE A 151 13.21 -9.70 -4.99
CA PHE A 151 11.89 -9.75 -4.36
C PHE A 151 10.81 -9.19 -5.30
N VAL A 152 9.65 -9.86 -5.37
CA VAL A 152 8.51 -9.39 -6.17
C VAL A 152 7.88 -8.14 -5.54
N ALA A 153 7.81 -7.05 -6.30
CA ALA A 153 7.23 -5.78 -5.87
C ALA A 153 5.73 -5.69 -6.16
N GLN A 154 5.30 -6.27 -7.28
CA GLN A 154 3.92 -6.19 -7.76
C GLN A 154 3.61 -7.36 -8.70
N VAL A 155 2.37 -7.84 -8.65
CA VAL A 155 1.80 -8.75 -9.66
C VAL A 155 0.47 -8.17 -10.17
N GLY A 156 0.35 -8.06 -11.49
CA GLY A 156 -0.70 -7.30 -12.17
C GLY A 156 -0.26 -5.89 -12.57
N ASP A 157 -0.80 -5.37 -13.67
CA ASP A 157 -0.66 -3.96 -14.08
C ASP A 157 -1.92 -3.18 -13.68
N VAL A 158 -1.74 -1.95 -13.18
CA VAL A 158 -2.82 -1.11 -12.66
C VAL A 158 -3.83 -0.77 -13.76
N GLU A 159 -3.37 -0.29 -14.92
CA GLU A 159 -4.24 0.10 -16.03
C GLU A 159 -5.03 -1.12 -16.55
N THR A 160 -4.38 -2.27 -16.67
CA THR A 160 -4.98 -3.50 -17.18
C THR A 160 -6.03 -4.08 -16.21
N ASP A 161 -5.71 -4.22 -14.93
CA ASP A 161 -6.67 -4.77 -13.94
C ASP A 161 -7.81 -3.77 -13.67
N HIS A 162 -7.53 -2.46 -13.69
CA HIS A 162 -8.53 -1.46 -13.37
C HIS A 162 -9.46 -1.13 -14.54
N SER A 163 -8.94 -0.89 -15.75
CA SER A 163 -9.73 -0.42 -16.90
C SER A 163 -10.34 -1.53 -17.77
N TYR A 164 -9.79 -2.75 -17.75
CA TYR A 164 -10.21 -3.83 -18.66
C TYR A 164 -11.02 -4.93 -17.96
N TRP A 165 -11.02 -4.98 -16.62
CA TRP A 165 -11.75 -5.99 -15.87
C TRP A 165 -12.58 -5.43 -14.71
N TRP A 166 -13.90 -5.64 -14.78
CA TRP A 166 -14.78 -5.67 -13.61
C TRP A 166 -15.51 -7.01 -13.62
N GLY A 167 -15.25 -7.86 -12.62
CA GLY A 167 -15.77 -9.23 -12.63
C GLY A 167 -15.22 -10.08 -11.49
N ARG A 168 -15.46 -11.40 -11.52
CA ARG A 168 -14.90 -12.34 -10.54
C ARG A 168 -13.42 -12.61 -10.84
N PRO A 169 -12.48 -12.55 -9.88
CA PRO A 169 -11.08 -12.92 -10.11
C PRO A 169 -10.94 -14.40 -10.48
N GLU A 170 -11.92 -15.24 -10.14
CA GLU A 170 -12.02 -16.64 -10.55
C GLU A 170 -12.39 -16.83 -12.04
N GLN A 171 -12.84 -15.77 -12.72
CA GLN A 171 -13.23 -15.78 -14.13
C GLN A 171 -12.40 -14.82 -14.99
N GLN A 172 -11.47 -14.08 -14.38
CA GLN A 172 -10.49 -13.27 -15.11
C GLN A 172 -9.55 -14.21 -15.89
N PRO A 173 -9.35 -13.99 -17.20
CA PRO A 173 -8.38 -14.77 -17.98
C PRO A 173 -6.97 -14.69 -17.38
N GLN A 174 -6.10 -15.65 -17.69
CA GLN A 174 -4.74 -15.73 -17.17
C GLN A 174 -3.76 -16.09 -18.28
N GLY A 175 -2.53 -15.59 -18.20
CA GLY A 175 -1.50 -15.79 -19.23
C GLY A 175 -1.73 -15.01 -20.52
N GLY A 176 -2.50 -13.91 -20.47
CA GLY A 176 -2.73 -13.02 -21.61
C GLY A 176 -1.52 -12.13 -21.93
N ALA A 177 -1.41 -11.67 -23.17
CA ALA A 177 -0.37 -10.74 -23.63
C ALA A 177 -0.71 -9.27 -23.28
N GLU A 178 0.29 -8.38 -23.33
CA GLU A 178 0.23 -6.94 -23.00
C GLU A 178 -1.13 -6.28 -23.37
N TYR A 179 -1.76 -5.60 -22.41
CA TYR A 179 -3.09 -4.95 -22.51
C TYR A 179 -4.31 -5.87 -22.80
N SER A 180 -4.21 -7.18 -22.53
CA SER A 180 -5.38 -8.07 -22.49
C SER A 180 -5.91 -8.26 -21.07
N THR A 181 -7.19 -8.61 -20.92
CA THR A 181 -7.88 -8.79 -19.62
C THR A 181 -7.23 -9.83 -18.69
N GLY A 182 -6.31 -10.65 -19.20
CA GLY A 182 -5.57 -11.66 -18.44
C GLY A 182 -4.05 -11.47 -18.43
N TRP A 183 -3.55 -10.29 -18.82
CA TRP A 183 -2.15 -9.93 -18.65
C TRP A 183 -1.92 -9.47 -17.21
N ARG A 184 -1.01 -10.16 -16.52
CA ARG A 184 -0.71 -9.94 -15.10
C ARG A 184 0.81 -10.00 -14.90
N PRO A 185 1.54 -8.96 -15.34
CA PRO A 185 3.00 -8.94 -15.31
C PRO A 185 3.51 -9.03 -13.87
N VAL A 186 4.77 -9.48 -13.73
CA VAL A 186 5.47 -9.55 -12.45
C VAL A 186 6.60 -8.53 -12.45
N HIS A 187 6.54 -7.58 -11.52
CA HIS A 187 7.62 -6.62 -11.32
C HIS A 187 8.49 -7.03 -10.13
N VAL A 188 9.81 -6.93 -10.30
CA VAL A 188 10.81 -7.44 -9.35
C VAL A 188 11.83 -6.37 -8.99
N ILE A 189 12.13 -6.28 -7.70
CA ILE A 189 13.24 -5.51 -7.14
C ILE A 189 14.49 -6.40 -7.13
N THR A 190 15.58 -5.91 -7.74
CA THR A 190 16.89 -6.58 -7.80
C THR A 190 18.00 -5.59 -7.45
N SER A 191 19.17 -6.10 -7.06
CA SER A 191 20.35 -5.25 -6.77
C SER A 191 20.80 -4.44 -7.98
N ALA A 192 20.55 -4.92 -9.20
CA ALA A 192 20.85 -4.21 -10.45
C ALA A 192 19.85 -3.06 -10.74
N GLY A 193 18.60 -3.18 -10.29
CA GLY A 193 17.62 -2.09 -10.34
C GLY A 193 17.87 -0.98 -9.31
N GLY A 194 18.60 -1.29 -8.23
CA GLY A 194 19.14 -0.33 -7.27
C GLY A 194 18.12 0.40 -6.38
N LYS A 195 16.81 0.18 -6.57
CA LYS A 195 15.69 0.84 -5.88
C LYS A 195 14.68 -0.15 -5.31
N GLY A 196 13.86 0.31 -4.37
CA GLY A 196 12.77 -0.46 -3.75
C GLY A 196 13.08 -0.93 -2.33
N ALA A 197 13.78 -0.10 -1.55
CA ALA A 197 14.12 -0.42 -0.15
C ALA A 197 12.88 -0.44 0.76
N ASP A 198 11.86 0.34 0.42
CA ASP A 198 10.52 0.40 1.01
C ASP A 198 9.84 -0.99 1.04
N ILE A 199 9.52 -1.53 -0.14
CA ILE A 199 8.83 -2.82 -0.29
C ILE A 199 9.63 -3.98 0.30
N VAL A 200 10.96 -3.97 0.13
CA VAL A 200 11.82 -5.02 0.68
C VAL A 200 11.87 -4.94 2.21
N ALA A 201 11.89 -3.74 2.80
CA ALA A 201 11.84 -3.59 4.25
C ALA A 201 10.48 -4.01 4.84
N GLU A 202 9.35 -3.73 4.17
CA GLU A 202 8.06 -4.29 4.60
C GLU A 202 7.96 -5.82 4.43
N ALA A 203 8.69 -6.41 3.48
CA ALA A 203 8.88 -7.85 3.43
C ALA A 203 9.67 -8.38 4.63
N VAL A 204 10.72 -7.67 5.08
CA VAL A 204 11.43 -7.98 6.34
C VAL A 204 10.50 -7.88 7.54
N ALA A 205 9.76 -6.78 7.68
CA ALA A 205 8.82 -6.54 8.77
C ALA A 205 7.75 -7.64 8.86
N THR A 206 7.17 -8.02 7.71
CA THR A 206 6.21 -9.11 7.59
C THR A 206 6.82 -10.47 7.96
N MET A 207 7.96 -10.84 7.37
CA MET A 207 8.58 -12.14 7.65
C MET A 207 9.04 -12.27 9.11
N ALA A 208 9.66 -11.23 9.67
CA ALA A 208 10.14 -11.22 11.05
C ALA A 208 8.97 -11.28 12.06
N SER A 209 7.92 -10.48 11.86
CA SER A 209 6.75 -10.45 12.74
C SER A 209 5.95 -11.77 12.71
N VAL A 210 5.70 -12.34 11.53
CA VAL A 210 5.04 -13.64 11.42
C VAL A 210 5.92 -14.78 11.93
N SER A 211 7.26 -14.66 11.89
CA SER A 211 8.14 -15.62 12.56
C SER A 211 7.92 -15.69 14.07
N LEU A 212 7.54 -14.58 14.71
CA LEU A 212 7.21 -14.58 16.14
C LEU A 212 5.85 -15.24 16.38
N LEU A 213 4.84 -14.94 15.58
CA LEU A 213 3.52 -15.59 15.66
C LEU A 213 3.60 -17.11 15.55
N LEU A 214 4.39 -17.61 14.59
CA LEU A 214 4.55 -19.06 14.36
C LEU A 214 5.39 -19.78 15.42
N LYS A 215 6.16 -19.06 16.27
CA LYS A 215 6.84 -19.63 17.45
C LYS A 215 5.91 -19.77 18.67
N ARG A 216 4.80 -19.05 18.70
CA ARG A 216 3.84 -19.05 19.83
C ARG A 216 2.99 -20.33 19.81
N PRO A 217 2.49 -20.79 20.97
CA PRO A 217 1.61 -21.97 21.04
C PRO A 217 0.22 -21.67 20.43
N GLY A 218 -0.30 -22.59 19.63
CA GLY A 218 -1.60 -22.47 18.95
C GLY A 218 -1.78 -23.60 17.93
N ALA A 219 -2.96 -23.72 17.34
CA ALA A 219 -3.26 -24.76 16.33
C ALA A 219 -2.43 -24.59 15.04
N TYR A 220 -1.97 -23.36 14.76
CA TYR A 220 -1.16 -23.00 13.60
C TYR A 220 0.31 -22.68 13.94
N SER A 221 0.82 -23.22 15.06
CA SER A 221 2.24 -23.08 15.44
C SER A 221 3.15 -23.82 14.45
N ASN A 222 4.21 -23.16 13.96
CA ASN A 222 5.14 -23.73 12.98
C ASN A 222 6.56 -23.16 13.16
N THR A 223 7.28 -23.69 14.15
CA THR A 223 8.64 -23.26 14.49
C THR A 223 9.65 -23.45 13.36
N THR A 224 9.50 -24.48 12.53
CA THR A 224 10.38 -24.71 11.36
C THR A 224 10.22 -23.59 10.33
N LYS A 225 8.99 -23.24 9.94
CA LYS A 225 8.73 -22.12 9.04
C LYS A 225 9.12 -20.78 9.66
N ALA A 226 8.96 -20.61 10.97
CA ALA A 226 9.43 -19.42 11.68
C ALA A 226 10.94 -19.20 11.56
N VAL A 227 11.75 -20.26 11.67
CA VAL A 227 13.22 -20.16 11.47
C VAL A 227 13.55 -19.76 10.04
N ILE A 228 12.86 -20.35 9.04
CA ILE A 228 13.04 -20.00 7.62
C ILE A 228 12.67 -18.52 7.38
N LEU A 229 11.52 -18.07 7.89
CA LEU A 229 11.07 -16.68 7.74
C LEU A 229 12.04 -15.68 8.39
N LEU A 230 12.55 -15.95 9.59
CA LEU A 230 13.51 -15.06 10.23
C LEU A 230 14.88 -15.05 9.51
N SER A 231 15.28 -16.17 8.91
CA SER A 231 16.46 -16.23 8.03
C SER A 231 16.25 -15.39 6.76
N ARG A 232 15.11 -15.55 6.06
CA ARG A 232 14.76 -14.73 4.89
C ARG A 232 14.63 -13.25 5.22
N ALA A 233 14.04 -12.89 6.36
CA ALA A 233 13.97 -11.51 6.84
C ALA A 233 15.37 -10.90 7.03
N LYS A 234 16.34 -11.65 7.58
CA LYS A 234 17.72 -11.14 7.72
C LYS A 234 18.42 -11.02 6.35
N GLN A 235 18.23 -11.97 5.43
CA GLN A 235 18.72 -11.86 4.04
C GLN A 235 18.15 -10.64 3.30
N LEU A 236 16.82 -10.42 3.38
CA LEU A 236 16.15 -9.28 2.78
C LEU A 236 16.55 -7.95 3.43
N PHE A 237 16.88 -7.91 4.73
CA PHE A 237 17.34 -6.67 5.37
C PHE A 237 18.74 -6.27 4.95
N GLU A 238 19.66 -7.23 4.78
CA GLU A 238 20.98 -6.95 4.19
C GLU A 238 20.84 -6.49 2.74
N PHE A 239 19.90 -7.06 1.97
CA PHE A 239 19.55 -6.59 0.63
C PHE A 239 18.96 -5.16 0.61
N ALA A 240 17.98 -4.86 1.47
CA ALA A 240 17.31 -3.56 1.58
C ALA A 240 18.26 -2.39 1.89
N LYS A 241 19.39 -2.66 2.54
CA LYS A 241 20.45 -1.66 2.79
C LYS A 241 21.35 -1.39 1.57
N THR A 242 21.35 -2.26 0.55
CA THR A 242 22.15 -2.10 -0.68
C THR A 242 21.40 -1.36 -1.79
N ILE A 243 20.10 -1.60 -1.91
CA ILE A 243 19.19 -0.79 -2.74
C ILE A 243 18.78 0.47 -1.97
N LYS A 244 18.48 1.56 -2.68
CA LYS A 244 18.12 2.87 -2.09
C LYS A 244 17.04 3.55 -2.90
N ASN A 245 16.30 4.46 -2.27
CA ASN A 245 15.09 5.07 -2.80
C ASN A 245 13.92 4.08 -2.90
N THR A 246 12.74 4.67 -3.04
CA THR A 246 11.44 4.01 -3.12
C THR A 246 11.25 3.28 -4.44
N TRP A 247 10.31 2.34 -4.48
CA TRP A 247 9.94 1.61 -5.68
C TRP A 247 8.90 2.37 -6.52
N GLY A 248 8.86 2.07 -7.82
CA GLY A 248 7.75 2.40 -8.69
C GLY A 248 7.69 1.43 -9.89
N PRO A 249 6.52 1.21 -10.50
CA PRO A 249 6.38 0.36 -11.67
C PRO A 249 7.22 0.91 -12.83
N PRO A 250 8.01 0.07 -13.54
CA PRO A 250 8.81 0.53 -14.70
C PRO A 250 7.98 1.09 -15.85
N SER A 251 6.72 0.70 -15.93
CA SER A 251 5.70 1.19 -16.84
C SER A 251 4.33 0.93 -16.23
N GLY A 252 3.44 1.92 -16.27
CA GLY A 252 2.06 1.83 -15.77
C GLY A 252 1.69 3.09 -14.99
N SER A 253 0.50 3.11 -14.40
CA SER A 253 0.20 4.01 -13.28
C SER A 253 0.70 3.36 -11.99
N ASN A 254 1.24 4.13 -11.04
CA ASN A 254 1.44 3.61 -9.69
C ASN A 254 0.17 3.86 -8.87
N ALA A 255 -0.32 2.83 -8.17
CA ALA A 255 -1.45 2.97 -7.25
C ALA A 255 -1.02 3.45 -5.85
N TYR A 256 0.22 3.12 -5.44
CA TYR A 256 0.75 3.36 -4.09
C TYR A 256 2.14 4.01 -4.20
N TYR A 257 2.19 5.34 -4.21
CA TYR A 257 3.41 6.15 -4.32
C TYR A 257 4.11 6.30 -2.97
N SER A 258 5.19 5.54 -2.73
CA SER A 258 6.02 5.74 -1.54
C SER A 258 6.83 7.04 -1.62
N SER A 259 6.73 7.86 -0.57
CA SER A 259 7.42 9.13 -0.36
C SER A 259 8.73 8.99 0.42
N SER A 260 8.91 7.89 1.16
CA SER A 260 10.07 7.57 1.98
C SER A 260 10.30 6.05 2.01
N TYR A 261 11.56 5.64 2.14
CA TYR A 261 11.94 4.25 2.42
C TYR A 261 12.67 4.09 3.77
N ASN A 262 12.86 5.19 4.49
CA ASN A 262 13.69 5.22 5.70
C ASN A 262 12.93 4.65 6.92
N ASP A 263 11.62 4.82 6.93
CA ASP A 263 10.74 4.37 7.99
C ASP A 263 10.30 2.92 7.84
N ASP A 264 10.13 2.41 6.62
CA ASP A 264 10.06 0.96 6.37
C ASP A 264 11.34 0.29 6.89
N LEU A 265 12.53 0.85 6.60
CA LEU A 265 13.81 0.37 7.13
C LEU A 265 13.87 0.45 8.66
N ALA A 266 13.34 1.50 9.28
CA ALA A 266 13.25 1.62 10.73
C ALA A 266 12.30 0.59 11.36
N TRP A 267 11.18 0.30 10.70
CA TRP A 267 10.18 -0.68 11.11
C TRP A 267 10.68 -2.12 10.94
N ALA A 268 11.34 -2.42 9.82
CA ALA A 268 12.07 -3.66 9.58
C ALA A 268 13.14 -3.90 10.66
N ALA A 269 13.95 -2.87 10.98
CA ALA A 269 14.95 -2.94 12.04
C ALA A 269 14.33 -3.13 13.43
N ALA A 270 13.20 -2.46 13.71
CA ALA A 270 12.44 -2.63 14.95
C ALA A 270 11.88 -4.06 15.09
N TRP A 271 11.38 -4.65 14.00
CA TRP A 271 10.93 -6.04 13.98
C TRP A 271 12.06 -7.04 14.16
N LEU A 272 13.22 -6.82 13.55
CA LEU A 272 14.40 -7.67 13.76
C LEU A 272 14.93 -7.55 15.19
N CYS A 273 14.94 -6.34 15.77
CA CYS A 273 15.24 -6.12 17.18
C CYS A 273 14.26 -6.88 18.10
N ARG A 274 12.95 -6.76 17.86
CA ARG A 274 11.95 -7.53 18.62
C ARG A 274 12.15 -9.02 18.44
N ALA A 275 12.47 -9.49 17.24
CA ALA A 275 12.67 -10.92 16.95
C ALA A 275 13.91 -11.52 17.62
N ASP A 276 14.92 -10.70 17.94
CA ASP A 276 16.10 -11.11 18.72
C ASP A 276 15.84 -11.09 20.24
N ILE A 277 15.03 -10.17 20.78
CA ILE A 277 14.80 -10.06 22.24
C ILE A 277 13.57 -10.82 22.76
N ASP A 278 12.58 -11.12 21.90
CA ASP A 278 11.31 -11.70 22.33
C ASP A 278 11.50 -13.11 22.92
N GLY A 279 10.87 -13.36 24.07
CA GLY A 279 11.12 -14.57 24.87
C GLY A 279 12.46 -14.63 25.59
N GLY A 280 13.25 -13.54 25.60
CA GLY A 280 14.57 -13.49 26.23
C GLY A 280 15.68 -14.17 25.42
N ALA A 281 15.52 -14.30 24.10
CA ALA A 281 16.51 -14.97 23.24
C ALA A 281 17.85 -14.21 23.18
N MET A 282 17.84 -12.87 23.32
CA MET A 282 19.00 -12.00 23.52
C MET A 282 18.62 -10.82 24.42
N SER A 283 19.63 -10.16 25.02
CA SER A 283 19.46 -8.84 25.61
C SER A 283 19.50 -7.74 24.54
N VAL A 284 18.90 -6.59 24.81
CA VAL A 284 18.91 -5.41 23.92
C VAL A 284 20.34 -4.98 23.56
N SER A 285 21.26 -5.06 24.53
CA SER A 285 22.68 -4.71 24.36
C SER A 285 23.53 -5.77 23.65
N SER A 286 22.96 -6.96 23.36
CA SER A 286 23.64 -8.03 22.61
C SER A 286 23.03 -8.30 21.24
N SER A 287 21.84 -7.77 20.93
CA SER A 287 21.27 -7.83 19.58
C SER A 287 21.87 -6.74 18.68
N ALA A 288 22.52 -7.15 17.59
CA ALA A 288 22.98 -6.24 16.54
C ALA A 288 21.82 -5.49 15.85
N ALA A 289 20.62 -6.09 15.78
CA ALA A 289 19.43 -5.41 15.29
C ALA A 289 18.98 -4.30 16.25
N CYS A 290 18.91 -4.57 17.57
CA CYS A 290 18.57 -3.53 18.54
C CYS A 290 19.61 -2.41 18.70
N MET A 291 20.90 -2.70 18.45
CA MET A 291 21.94 -1.67 18.44
C MET A 291 21.90 -0.77 17.19
N SER A 292 21.39 -1.27 16.06
CA SER A 292 21.36 -0.51 14.80
C SER A 292 20.01 0.16 14.50
N ALA A 293 18.89 -0.43 14.92
CA ALA A 293 17.54 0.10 14.71
C ALA A 293 17.32 1.57 15.14
N PRO A 294 17.92 2.09 16.23
CA PRO A 294 17.80 3.49 16.59
C PRO A 294 18.30 4.44 15.50
N SER A 295 19.36 4.08 14.75
CA SER A 295 19.91 4.92 13.69
C SER A 295 19.05 4.96 12.41
N PHE A 296 18.35 3.86 12.10
CA PHE A 296 17.35 3.85 11.03
C PHE A 296 16.16 4.73 11.42
N TRP A 297 15.66 4.60 12.66
CA TRP A 297 14.58 5.46 13.16
C TRP A 297 14.98 6.95 13.21
N ASP A 298 16.24 7.26 13.49
CA ASP A 298 16.74 8.63 13.55
C ASP A 298 16.64 9.39 12.21
N ALA A 299 16.59 8.67 11.08
CA ALA A 299 16.30 9.24 9.76
C ALA A 299 14.81 9.61 9.56
N THR A 300 13.92 9.12 10.43
CA THR A 300 12.45 9.23 10.29
C THR A 300 11.82 10.27 11.21
N LYS A 301 12.48 10.66 12.30
CA LYS A 301 11.91 11.49 13.39
C LYS A 301 11.43 12.89 13.00
N ASN A 302 11.74 13.34 11.77
CA ASN A 302 11.32 14.60 11.17
C ASN A 302 10.33 14.42 9.99
N ALA A 303 9.89 13.20 9.69
CA ALA A 303 8.98 12.87 8.60
C ALA A 303 7.52 13.26 8.91
N GLY A 304 6.57 12.75 8.11
CA GLY A 304 5.14 13.01 8.25
C GLY A 304 4.57 12.64 9.62
N PHE A 305 3.53 13.34 10.05
CA PHE A 305 2.83 13.08 11.31
C PHE A 305 1.49 12.39 11.05
N ASP A 306 1.55 11.13 10.62
CA ASP A 306 0.44 10.20 10.47
C ASP A 306 0.91 8.76 10.77
N LEU A 307 0.07 7.76 10.47
CA LEU A 307 0.47 6.35 10.31
C LEU A 307 -0.34 5.79 9.14
N SER A 308 0.35 5.29 8.11
CA SER A 308 -0.27 4.80 6.88
C SER A 308 0.64 3.81 6.16
N TRP A 309 0.25 3.40 4.95
CA TRP A 309 1.10 2.58 4.07
C TRP A 309 2.34 3.33 3.54
N ASP A 310 2.37 4.66 3.67
CA ASP A 310 3.46 5.56 3.22
C ASP A 310 4.32 6.08 4.38
N ASN A 311 3.95 5.75 5.62
CA ASN A 311 4.59 6.28 6.82
C ASN A 311 4.37 5.35 8.01
N VAL A 312 5.36 4.51 8.33
CA VAL A 312 5.34 3.58 9.46
C VAL A 312 6.24 4.01 10.64
N ALA A 313 6.80 5.22 10.59
CA ALA A 313 7.71 5.77 11.62
C ALA A 313 7.11 5.76 13.04
N ALA A 314 5.79 5.93 13.17
CA ALA A 314 5.06 5.86 14.43
C ALA A 314 4.98 4.44 15.00
N ALA A 315 4.84 3.43 14.15
CA ALA A 315 4.83 2.03 14.55
C ALA A 315 6.24 1.56 14.97
N ALA A 316 7.26 1.99 14.21
CA ALA A 316 8.66 1.80 14.58
C ALA A 316 8.99 2.44 15.95
N ALA A 317 8.57 3.69 16.20
CA ALA A 317 8.76 4.36 17.50
C ALA A 317 8.15 3.56 18.67
N LEU A 318 6.91 3.07 18.51
CA LEU A 318 6.23 2.25 19.52
C LEU A 318 6.99 0.94 19.79
N LEU A 319 7.36 0.21 18.74
CA LEU A 319 8.03 -1.08 18.89
C LEU A 319 9.45 -0.93 19.48
N LEU A 320 10.19 0.13 19.12
CA LEU A 320 11.51 0.41 19.69
C LEU A 320 11.45 0.89 21.15
N ARG A 321 10.42 1.65 21.53
CA ARG A 321 10.13 1.96 22.96
C ARG A 321 9.82 0.68 23.74
N ASP A 322 8.96 -0.17 23.18
CA ASP A 322 8.53 -1.42 23.80
C ASP A 322 9.65 -2.48 23.88
N THR A 323 10.72 -2.36 23.08
CA THR A 323 11.97 -3.14 23.25
C THR A 323 13.03 -2.46 24.12
N GLY A 324 12.98 -1.13 24.30
CA GLY A 324 14.01 -0.34 24.96
C GLY A 324 15.27 -0.10 24.10
N ALA A 325 15.17 -0.24 22.77
CA ALA A 325 16.30 -0.09 21.85
C ALA A 325 16.89 1.33 21.91
N GLY A 326 18.23 1.42 22.05
CA GLY A 326 18.93 2.70 22.26
C GLY A 326 18.85 3.26 23.68
N GLY A 327 18.19 2.56 24.62
CA GLY A 327 18.10 2.97 26.02
C GLY A 327 17.22 4.20 26.25
N SER A 328 17.35 4.82 27.42
CA SER A 328 16.44 5.88 27.90
C SER A 328 16.42 7.14 27.03
N ALA A 329 17.55 7.55 26.44
CA ALA A 329 17.64 8.76 25.61
C ALA A 329 16.87 8.61 24.28
N TYR A 330 17.06 7.48 23.57
CA TYR A 330 16.25 7.16 22.39
C TYR A 330 14.80 6.90 22.77
N THR A 331 14.55 6.25 23.91
CA THR A 331 13.18 5.98 24.37
C THR A 331 12.38 7.27 24.64
N ALA A 332 12.99 8.28 25.26
CA ALA A 332 12.40 9.62 25.38
C ALA A 332 12.17 10.30 24.02
N SER A 333 12.99 10.00 23.01
CA SER A 333 12.85 10.52 21.65
C SER A 333 11.68 9.86 20.89
N TYR A 334 11.49 8.54 21.05
CA TYR A 334 10.32 7.83 20.54
C TYR A 334 9.03 8.37 21.19
N ASP A 335 9.02 8.52 22.52
CA ASP A 335 7.88 9.12 23.25
C ASP A 335 7.61 10.56 22.81
N TYR A 336 8.63 11.37 22.52
CA TYR A 336 8.46 12.73 22.00
C TYR A 336 7.79 12.73 20.60
N PHE A 337 8.21 11.84 19.70
CA PHE A 337 7.58 11.69 18.38
C PHE A 337 6.12 11.24 18.50
N ILE A 338 5.84 10.22 19.32
CA ILE A 338 4.49 9.72 19.62
C ILE A 338 3.62 10.84 20.21
N ASN A 339 4.15 11.65 21.14
CA ASN A 339 3.45 12.80 21.68
C ASN A 339 3.13 13.87 20.63
N ARG A 340 4.04 14.16 19.68
CA ARG A 340 3.77 15.10 18.57
C ARG A 340 2.65 14.61 17.66
N LEU A 341 2.71 13.34 17.24
CA LEU A 341 1.68 12.73 16.40
C LEU A 341 0.31 12.76 17.09
N LEU A 342 0.24 12.28 18.34
CA LEU A 342 -1.01 12.24 19.10
C LEU A 342 -1.52 13.64 19.42
N GLY A 343 -0.65 14.60 19.72
CA GLY A 343 -1.02 16.00 19.90
C GLY A 343 -1.69 16.61 18.67
N ARG A 344 -1.18 16.31 17.46
CA ARG A 344 -1.75 16.78 16.18
C ARG A 344 -3.19 16.29 15.97
N PHE A 345 -3.50 15.04 16.33
CA PHE A 345 -4.84 14.45 16.13
C PHE A 345 -5.80 14.71 17.31
N ILE A 346 -5.36 14.50 18.55
CA ILE A 346 -6.20 14.67 19.76
C ILE A 346 -6.53 16.16 19.99
N GLY A 347 -5.58 17.06 19.69
CA GLY A 347 -5.75 18.51 19.80
C GLY A 347 -6.28 19.19 18.53
N SER A 348 -6.88 18.44 17.60
CA SER A 348 -7.41 18.99 16.35
C SER A 348 -8.63 19.89 16.58
N THR A 349 -8.72 20.98 15.83
CA THR A 349 -9.87 21.91 15.85
C THR A 349 -10.95 21.48 14.86
N ASN A 350 -12.16 22.03 14.97
CA ASN A 350 -13.27 21.73 14.06
C ASN A 350 -12.89 21.97 12.59
N CYS A 351 -13.35 21.11 11.68
CA CYS A 351 -13.16 21.28 10.26
C CYS A 351 -13.84 22.57 9.75
N GLY A 352 -13.06 23.45 9.14
CA GLY A 352 -13.53 24.65 8.46
C GLY A 352 -13.23 24.62 6.95
N PRO A 353 -13.39 25.75 6.23
CA PRO A 353 -12.93 25.88 4.85
C PRO A 353 -11.45 25.45 4.75
N LEU A 354 -11.14 24.54 3.83
CA LEU A 354 -9.85 23.84 3.79
C LEU A 354 -8.70 24.81 3.44
N THR A 355 -7.92 25.21 4.44
CA THR A 355 -6.81 26.17 4.32
C THR A 355 -5.46 25.66 4.82
N SER A 356 -5.37 24.43 5.33
CA SER A 356 -4.11 23.83 5.80
C SER A 356 -4.17 22.29 5.80
N PRO A 357 -3.07 21.58 5.46
CA PRO A 357 -2.97 20.12 5.56
C PRO A 357 -2.76 19.68 7.03
N ALA A 358 -3.78 19.90 7.86
CA ALA A 358 -3.82 19.47 9.26
C ALA A 358 -5.09 18.64 9.52
N PRO A 359 -5.03 17.60 10.38
CA PRO A 359 -6.24 16.89 10.78
C PRO A 359 -7.18 17.83 11.54
N CYS A 360 -8.47 17.70 11.26
CA CYS A 360 -9.55 18.49 11.87
C CYS A 360 -10.65 17.57 12.42
N THR A 361 -11.47 18.05 13.34
CA THR A 361 -12.61 17.29 13.88
C THR A 361 -13.89 17.62 13.10
N THR A 362 -14.52 16.59 12.53
CA THR A 362 -15.86 16.65 11.90
C THR A 362 -16.93 17.10 12.92
N PRO A 363 -18.04 17.72 12.48
CA PRO A 363 -19.16 18.05 13.36
C PRO A 363 -19.67 16.91 14.25
N GLY A 364 -19.60 15.65 13.79
CA GLY A 364 -19.97 14.45 14.55
C GLY A 364 -18.87 13.84 15.43
N GLY A 365 -17.65 14.41 15.46
CA GLY A 365 -16.59 14.06 16.40
C GLY A 365 -15.53 13.05 15.93
N MET A 366 -15.54 12.65 14.65
CA MET A 366 -14.40 11.96 14.03
C MET A 366 -13.32 12.96 13.66
N VAL A 367 -12.05 12.68 13.99
CA VAL A 367 -10.90 13.36 13.40
C VAL A 367 -10.76 12.91 11.95
N TRP A 368 -10.50 13.85 11.06
CA TRP A 368 -10.43 13.68 9.61
C TRP A 368 -9.14 14.31 9.10
N TYR A 369 -8.41 13.60 8.24
CA TYR A 369 -7.09 14.04 7.75
C TYR A 369 -6.99 14.16 6.23
N ASN A 370 -7.70 13.29 5.51
CA ASN A 370 -7.66 13.18 4.06
C ASN A 370 -8.99 12.60 3.58
N GLU A 371 -9.46 12.97 2.39
CA GLU A 371 -10.66 12.40 1.75
C GLU A 371 -10.47 10.94 1.32
N TRP A 372 -9.23 10.53 1.04
CA TRP A 372 -8.88 9.15 0.68
C TRP A 372 -8.64 8.35 1.96
N GLY A 373 -9.60 7.50 2.34
CA GLY A 373 -9.49 6.70 3.56
C GLY A 373 -9.45 7.55 4.83
N SER A 374 -10.41 8.46 5.00
CA SER A 374 -10.53 9.30 6.20
C SER A 374 -10.61 8.46 7.48
N ALA A 375 -11.37 7.36 7.46
CA ALA A 375 -11.46 6.41 8.55
C ALA A 375 -10.14 5.64 8.79
N ARG A 376 -9.41 5.28 7.72
CA ARG A 376 -8.11 4.57 7.78
C ARG A 376 -7.08 5.36 8.56
N TYR A 377 -6.85 6.63 8.22
CA TYR A 377 -5.85 7.45 8.91
C TYR A 377 -6.15 7.59 10.40
N THR A 378 -7.41 7.84 10.74
CA THR A 378 -7.84 8.02 12.13
C THR A 378 -7.86 6.70 12.91
N ALA A 379 -8.14 5.56 12.28
CA ALA A 379 -8.04 4.24 12.89
C ALA A 379 -6.59 3.84 13.16
N ASN A 380 -5.67 4.18 12.26
CA ASN A 380 -4.24 3.97 12.44
C ASN A 380 -3.68 4.81 13.59
N VAL A 381 -4.07 6.08 13.72
CA VAL A 381 -3.67 6.90 14.87
C VAL A 381 -4.40 6.48 16.17
N ALA A 382 -5.61 5.91 16.10
CA ALA A 382 -6.26 5.27 17.24
C ALA A 382 -5.47 4.04 17.73
N LEU A 383 -4.89 3.22 16.84
CA LEU A 383 -3.93 2.17 17.21
C LEU A 383 -2.73 2.78 17.95
N VAL A 384 -2.10 3.84 17.43
CA VAL A 384 -0.98 4.52 18.10
C VAL A 384 -1.38 5.01 19.49
N ALA A 385 -2.57 5.59 19.64
CA ALA A 385 -3.07 6.11 20.89
C ALA A 385 -3.30 5.00 21.94
N VAL A 386 -3.89 3.86 21.58
CA VAL A 386 -4.05 2.72 22.50
C VAL A 386 -2.70 2.08 22.82
N ALA A 387 -1.82 1.90 21.83
CA ALA A 387 -0.46 1.39 22.05
C ALA A 387 0.39 2.32 22.95
N ALA A 388 0.14 3.62 22.90
CA ALA A 388 0.73 4.62 23.80
C ALA A 388 -0.06 4.81 25.12
N SER A 389 -1.17 4.11 25.33
CA SER A 389 -1.90 4.06 26.61
C SER A 389 -1.50 2.86 27.49
N ARG A 390 -0.73 1.92 26.96
CA ARG A 390 -0.22 0.72 27.65
C ARG A 390 0.62 1.07 28.88
N THR A 391 0.56 0.22 29.91
CA THR A 391 1.40 0.29 31.12
C THR A 391 2.62 -0.63 31.06
N ASP A 392 2.63 -1.56 30.11
CA ASP A 392 3.65 -2.58 29.85
C ASP A 392 4.50 -2.27 28.59
N GLY A 393 4.44 -1.02 28.11
CA GLY A 393 5.12 -0.52 26.90
C GLY A 393 6.62 -0.25 27.05
N GLY A 394 7.36 -1.19 27.63
CA GLY A 394 8.83 -1.15 27.73
C GLY A 394 9.40 0.01 28.55
N GLY A 395 10.59 0.47 28.16
CA GLY A 395 11.41 1.44 28.92
C GLY A 395 10.96 2.90 28.85
N GLY A 396 9.69 3.15 28.50
CA GLY A 396 9.10 4.46 28.26
C GLY A 396 9.31 5.47 29.40
N THR A 397 9.25 6.75 29.06
CA THR A 397 9.05 7.79 30.07
C THR A 397 7.74 7.54 30.82
N ALA A 398 7.69 7.90 32.11
CA ALA A 398 6.54 7.59 32.97
C ALA A 398 5.28 8.40 32.59
N VAL A 399 4.55 7.95 31.57
CA VAL A 399 3.26 8.52 31.14
C VAL A 399 2.31 8.56 32.34
N THR A 400 1.63 9.68 32.56
CA THR A 400 0.68 9.81 33.67
C THR A 400 -0.57 8.95 33.44
N ALA A 401 -1.28 8.60 34.52
CA ALA A 401 -2.57 7.90 34.40
C ALA A 401 -3.60 8.72 33.59
N ALA A 402 -3.65 10.04 33.78
CA ALA A 402 -4.50 10.95 33.01
C ALA A 402 -4.15 10.97 31.51
N THR A 403 -2.85 10.98 31.16
CA THR A 403 -2.40 10.90 29.77
C THR A 403 -2.74 9.56 29.13
N ARG A 404 -2.61 8.44 29.86
CA ARG A 404 -3.08 7.11 29.39
C ARG A 404 -4.59 7.11 29.12
N ALA A 405 -5.38 7.60 30.08
CA ALA A 405 -6.84 7.68 29.95
C ALA A 405 -7.25 8.56 28.77
N SER A 406 -6.67 9.76 28.62
CA SER A 406 -6.91 10.66 27.49
C SER A 406 -6.67 9.99 26.13
N ARG A 407 -5.48 9.37 25.94
CA ARG A 407 -5.13 8.64 24.71
C ARG A 407 -6.12 7.50 24.41
N ALA A 408 -6.42 6.66 25.39
CA ALA A 408 -7.31 5.51 25.23
C ALA A 408 -8.77 5.91 25.00
N CYS A 409 -9.27 6.93 25.70
CA CYS A 409 -10.64 7.41 25.56
C CYS A 409 -10.86 8.18 24.25
N TRP A 410 -9.87 8.92 23.75
CA TRP A 410 -9.88 9.45 22.39
C TRP A 410 -9.91 8.32 21.36
N ALA A 411 -9.00 7.34 21.46
CA ALA A 411 -9.00 6.21 20.54
C ALA A 411 -10.34 5.45 20.55
N LYS A 412 -10.93 5.27 21.74
CA LYS A 412 -12.27 4.72 21.88
C LYS A 412 -13.30 5.58 21.14
N SER A 413 -13.31 6.90 21.29
CA SER A 413 -14.31 7.75 20.62
C SER A 413 -14.23 7.63 19.10
N GLN A 414 -13.01 7.59 18.55
CA GLN A 414 -12.79 7.46 17.10
C GLN A 414 -13.27 6.12 16.54
N ILE A 415 -12.89 5.01 17.18
CA ILE A 415 -13.40 3.68 16.79
C ILE A 415 -14.92 3.58 17.04
N SER A 416 -15.44 4.20 18.12
CA SER A 416 -16.88 4.20 18.41
C SER A 416 -17.68 4.94 17.32
N TYR A 417 -17.15 6.04 16.78
CA TYR A 417 -17.72 6.74 15.63
C TYR A 417 -17.78 5.84 14.40
N MET A 418 -16.68 5.17 14.05
CA MET A 418 -16.61 4.24 12.90
C MET A 418 -17.58 3.06 13.05
N LEU A 419 -17.86 2.67 14.29
CA LEU A 419 -18.81 1.62 14.65
C LEU A 419 -20.27 2.11 14.85
N GLY A 420 -20.57 3.37 14.53
CA GLY A 420 -21.93 3.90 14.45
C GLY A 420 -22.35 4.93 15.49
N ILE A 421 -21.52 5.24 16.49
CA ILE A 421 -21.81 6.31 17.48
C ILE A 421 -21.44 7.66 16.86
N ASN A 422 -22.29 8.10 15.93
CA ASN A 422 -22.21 9.34 15.19
C ASN A 422 -23.64 9.87 14.91
N PRO A 423 -23.82 11.14 14.49
CA PRO A 423 -25.16 11.74 14.31
C PRO A 423 -26.08 11.00 13.32
N GLN A 424 -25.54 10.15 12.45
CA GLN A 424 -26.28 9.45 11.39
C GLN A 424 -26.62 7.98 11.74
N ASN A 425 -26.14 7.47 12.89
CA ASN A 425 -26.13 6.04 13.25
C ASN A 425 -25.48 5.15 12.16
N GLN A 426 -24.48 5.67 11.45
CA GLN A 426 -23.85 5.01 10.31
C GLN A 426 -22.61 4.23 10.77
N SER A 427 -22.65 2.89 10.80
CA SER A 427 -21.39 2.14 10.83
C SER A 427 -20.68 2.27 9.49
N PHE A 428 -19.36 2.36 9.52
CA PHE A 428 -18.49 2.33 8.34
C PHE A 428 -17.86 0.94 8.13
N VAL A 429 -18.28 -0.07 8.90
CA VAL A 429 -17.84 -1.47 8.75
C VAL A 429 -18.93 -2.29 8.03
N VAL A 430 -18.56 -2.89 6.90
CA VAL A 430 -19.47 -3.71 6.10
C VAL A 430 -20.01 -4.89 6.91
N GLY A 431 -21.34 -4.93 7.06
CA GLY A 431 -22.05 -6.00 7.76
C GLY A 431 -22.17 -5.84 9.28
N TYR A 432 -21.49 -4.89 9.92
CA TYR A 432 -21.65 -4.61 11.35
C TYR A 432 -22.78 -3.61 11.60
N LYS A 433 -23.70 -3.94 12.52
CA LYS A 433 -24.81 -3.08 12.94
C LYS A 433 -25.13 -3.34 14.42
N PRO A 434 -24.75 -2.45 15.36
CA PRO A 434 -24.97 -2.70 16.79
C PRO A 434 -26.45 -2.59 17.22
N SER A 435 -27.35 -2.05 16.37
CA SER A 435 -28.80 -2.18 16.56
C SER A 435 -29.56 -2.01 15.24
N SER A 436 -30.87 -2.23 15.27
CA SER A 436 -31.80 -2.00 14.14
C SER A 436 -31.88 -0.53 13.68
N LEU A 437 -31.44 0.42 14.50
CA LEU A 437 -31.34 1.84 14.14
C LEU A 437 -30.10 2.14 13.28
N HIS A 438 -29.11 1.24 13.29
CA HIS A 438 -27.83 1.48 12.64
C HIS A 438 -27.80 1.05 11.17
N LYS A 439 -27.18 1.89 10.35
CA LYS A 439 -26.82 1.58 8.97
C LYS A 439 -25.44 0.90 8.94
N SER A 440 -25.16 0.20 7.84
CA SER A 440 -23.82 -0.27 7.45
C SER A 440 -23.69 -0.07 5.95
N PRO A 441 -22.48 0.00 5.38
CA PRO A 441 -22.30 0.02 3.94
C PRO A 441 -22.84 -1.29 3.32
N LYS A 442 -23.30 -1.21 2.08
CA LYS A 442 -23.78 -2.33 1.28
C LYS A 442 -23.24 -2.30 -0.15
N LYS A 443 -22.71 -1.18 -0.63
CA LYS A 443 -22.10 -1.02 -1.95
C LYS A 443 -20.60 -0.66 -1.90
N PRO A 444 -19.75 -1.37 -1.13
CA PRO A 444 -18.31 -1.12 -1.18
C PRO A 444 -17.79 -1.29 -2.62
N HIS A 445 -16.88 -0.40 -3.03
CA HIS A 445 -16.21 -0.42 -4.33
C HIS A 445 -15.26 -1.63 -4.38
N HIS A 446 -15.81 -2.80 -4.73
CA HIS A 446 -15.07 -4.06 -4.69
C HIS A 446 -15.66 -5.09 -5.67
N ARG A 447 -14.89 -5.43 -6.70
CA ARG A 447 -15.29 -6.27 -7.85
C ARG A 447 -15.94 -7.59 -7.44
N SER A 448 -15.19 -8.48 -6.80
CA SER A 448 -15.63 -9.85 -6.52
C SER A 448 -16.91 -9.93 -5.65
N SER A 449 -17.14 -8.97 -4.76
CA SER A 449 -18.34 -8.94 -3.90
C SER A 449 -19.57 -8.33 -4.58
N SER A 450 -19.37 -7.46 -5.59
CA SER A 450 -20.44 -6.98 -6.48
C SER A 450 -20.99 -8.07 -7.41
N CYS A 451 -20.26 -9.18 -7.58
CA CYS A 451 -20.69 -10.31 -8.38
C CYS A 451 -21.70 -11.22 -7.66
N ASN A 452 -22.61 -11.83 -8.43
CA ASN A 452 -23.55 -12.81 -7.91
C ASN A 452 -22.81 -14.08 -7.41
N ARG A 453 -23.29 -14.70 -6.33
CA ARG A 453 -22.74 -15.95 -5.78
C ARG A 453 -22.88 -17.15 -6.72
N ASN A 454 -23.88 -17.15 -7.59
CA ASN A 454 -23.99 -18.12 -8.67
C ASN A 454 -23.04 -17.74 -9.82
N TYR A 455 -22.01 -18.55 -10.05
CA TYR A 455 -20.97 -18.29 -11.06
C TYR A 455 -21.47 -18.43 -12.52
N THR A 456 -22.63 -19.06 -12.74
CA THR A 456 -23.28 -19.13 -14.07
C THR A 456 -23.90 -17.81 -14.51
N ILE A 457 -24.10 -16.86 -13.58
CA ILE A 457 -24.55 -15.50 -13.90
C ILE A 457 -23.31 -14.66 -14.20
N THR A 458 -23.25 -14.04 -15.39
CA THR A 458 -22.17 -13.13 -15.79
C THR A 458 -21.91 -12.07 -14.72
N CYS A 459 -20.64 -11.74 -14.50
CA CYS A 459 -20.24 -10.55 -13.77
C CYS A 459 -19.28 -9.75 -14.64
N ASP A 460 -19.76 -8.61 -15.10
CA ASP A 460 -19.06 -7.64 -15.95
C ASP A 460 -19.28 -6.23 -15.38
N TRP A 461 -19.00 -5.18 -16.15
CA TRP A 461 -19.22 -3.78 -15.76
C TRP A 461 -20.66 -3.45 -15.31
N ASN A 462 -21.69 -4.21 -15.70
CA ASN A 462 -23.04 -4.01 -15.18
C ASN A 462 -23.14 -4.28 -13.66
N ALA A 463 -22.20 -5.01 -13.07
CA ALA A 463 -22.11 -5.21 -11.62
C ALA A 463 -21.54 -3.99 -10.87
N LEU A 464 -20.78 -3.10 -11.54
CA LEU A 464 -20.42 -1.79 -10.99
C LEU A 464 -21.68 -0.91 -10.87
N ASP A 465 -22.49 -0.88 -11.92
CA ASP A 465 -23.67 0.00 -12.04
C ASP A 465 -24.97 -0.61 -11.46
N ALA A 466 -24.92 -1.82 -10.91
CA ALA A 466 -26.07 -2.47 -10.30
C ALA A 466 -26.60 -1.66 -9.09
N ALA A 467 -27.79 -1.06 -9.24
CA ALA A 467 -28.39 -0.16 -8.23
C ALA A 467 -28.60 -0.79 -6.83
N GLY A 468 -28.64 -2.12 -6.74
CA GLY A 468 -28.77 -2.87 -5.49
C GLY A 468 -27.48 -2.94 -4.65
N PRO A 469 -27.56 -3.58 -3.47
CA PRO A 469 -26.37 -3.89 -2.66
C PRO A 469 -25.47 -4.91 -3.38
N ASN A 470 -24.20 -5.00 -2.96
CA ASN A 470 -23.29 -6.07 -3.40
C ASN A 470 -23.90 -7.44 -3.02
N PRO A 471 -24.09 -8.38 -3.97
CA PRO A 471 -24.73 -9.68 -3.71
C PRO A 471 -24.01 -10.55 -2.68
N SER A 472 -22.72 -10.30 -2.45
CA SER A 472 -21.96 -10.85 -1.33
C SER A 472 -21.58 -9.76 -0.33
N VAL A 473 -21.96 -9.96 0.93
CA VAL A 473 -21.53 -9.07 2.02
C VAL A 473 -20.04 -9.29 2.30
N LEU A 474 -19.23 -8.26 2.08
CA LEU A 474 -17.79 -8.22 2.36
C LEU A 474 -17.55 -7.98 3.87
N MET A 475 -17.99 -8.93 4.69
CA MET A 475 -18.01 -8.82 6.16
C MET A 475 -16.70 -8.31 6.75
N GLY A 476 -16.79 -7.25 7.56
CA GLY A 476 -15.68 -6.71 8.35
C GLY A 476 -14.81 -5.68 7.65
N ALA A 477 -15.01 -5.40 6.35
CA ALA A 477 -14.25 -4.36 5.66
C ALA A 477 -14.63 -2.96 6.20
N LEU A 478 -13.63 -2.14 6.53
CA LEU A 478 -13.79 -0.72 6.83
C LEU A 478 -13.79 0.06 5.50
N VAL A 479 -14.87 0.78 5.22
CA VAL A 479 -14.91 1.67 4.04
C VAL A 479 -14.14 2.97 4.29
N GLY A 480 -13.75 3.65 3.23
CA GLY A 480 -12.94 4.88 3.27
C GLY A 480 -13.41 5.93 4.28
N GLY A 481 -14.72 6.10 4.46
CA GLY A 481 -15.31 6.89 5.55
C GLY A 481 -16.08 8.12 5.07
N PRO A 482 -16.43 9.04 5.99
CA PRO A 482 -17.16 10.26 5.65
C PRO A 482 -16.24 11.38 5.12
N GLY A 483 -16.87 12.43 4.58
CA GLY A 483 -16.26 13.74 4.37
C GLY A 483 -15.95 14.48 5.68
N ALA A 484 -15.30 15.65 5.57
CA ALA A 484 -14.96 16.53 6.70
C ALA A 484 -16.21 17.17 7.38
N ASP A 485 -17.37 16.98 6.77
CA ASP A 485 -18.72 17.45 7.14
C ASP A 485 -19.65 16.30 7.59
N ASP A 486 -19.08 15.14 7.95
CA ASP A 486 -19.78 13.87 8.20
C ASP A 486 -20.50 13.27 6.96
N SER A 487 -20.43 13.87 5.76
CA SER A 487 -21.21 13.39 4.61
C SER A 487 -20.77 12.01 4.14
N TYR A 488 -21.72 11.08 4.00
CA TYR A 488 -21.47 9.73 3.50
C TYR A 488 -22.67 9.22 2.68
N GLU A 489 -22.39 8.61 1.53
CA GLU A 489 -23.35 7.94 0.68
C GLU A 489 -22.87 6.51 0.40
N ASP A 490 -23.79 5.52 0.41
CA ASP A 490 -23.50 4.10 0.14
C ASP A 490 -23.58 3.82 -1.37
N ASP A 491 -22.58 4.32 -2.10
CA ASP A 491 -22.46 4.17 -3.55
C ASP A 491 -21.16 3.48 -4.00
N ARG A 492 -21.27 2.66 -5.05
CA ARG A 492 -20.17 1.85 -5.58
C ARG A 492 -19.22 2.63 -6.48
N ARG A 493 -19.61 3.79 -7.03
CA ARG A 493 -18.71 4.65 -7.82
C ARG A 493 -17.95 5.66 -6.97
N ASP A 494 -18.40 5.97 -5.74
CA ASP A 494 -17.61 6.73 -4.77
C ASP A 494 -16.44 5.90 -4.20
N TYR A 495 -15.37 5.80 -4.98
CA TYR A 495 -14.10 5.17 -4.60
C TYR A 495 -13.30 5.96 -3.54
N LYS A 496 -13.78 7.11 -3.05
CA LYS A 496 -13.17 7.81 -1.90
C LYS A 496 -13.77 7.31 -0.60
N LYS A 497 -15.10 7.31 -0.51
CA LYS A 497 -15.85 6.95 0.71
C LYS A 497 -16.17 5.46 0.82
N ASN A 498 -16.30 4.74 -0.29
CA ASN A 498 -16.69 3.32 -0.35
C ASN A 498 -15.58 2.37 -0.84
N ALA A 499 -14.37 2.86 -1.11
CA ALA A 499 -13.21 1.98 -1.24
C ALA A 499 -12.94 1.22 0.06
N VAL A 500 -12.35 0.04 -0.09
CA VAL A 500 -11.94 -0.89 0.97
C VAL A 500 -10.56 -1.43 0.57
N ALA A 501 -9.61 -1.48 1.50
CA ALA A 501 -8.24 -1.91 1.22
C ALA A 501 -7.60 -2.62 2.41
N LEU A 502 -6.56 -3.41 2.16
CA LEU A 502 -5.80 -4.11 3.20
C LEU A 502 -5.34 -3.17 4.31
N ASP A 503 -4.85 -1.99 3.95
CA ASP A 503 -4.29 -1.01 4.87
C ASP A 503 -5.37 -0.24 5.66
N PHE A 504 -6.60 -0.15 5.13
CA PHE A 504 -7.74 0.46 5.84
C PHE A 504 -8.12 -0.35 7.07
N ASN A 505 -8.13 -1.69 6.94
CA ASN A 505 -8.43 -2.59 8.05
C ASN A 505 -7.24 -2.80 9.00
N ALA A 506 -6.00 -2.46 8.63
CA ALA A 506 -4.81 -2.91 9.35
C ALA A 506 -4.69 -2.28 10.75
N GLY A 507 -4.53 -0.96 10.83
CA GLY A 507 -4.48 -0.27 12.12
C GLY A 507 -5.82 -0.31 12.86
N PHE A 508 -6.93 -0.32 12.14
CA PHE A 508 -8.27 -0.56 12.69
C PHE A 508 -8.38 -1.86 13.51
N THR A 509 -7.86 -2.97 12.97
CA THR A 509 -7.83 -4.27 13.67
C THR A 509 -6.94 -4.22 14.92
N GLY A 510 -5.80 -3.53 14.84
CA GLY A 510 -4.94 -3.28 16.00
C GLY A 510 -5.62 -2.45 17.10
N ALA A 511 -6.30 -1.37 16.72
CA ALA A 511 -7.06 -0.52 17.64
C ALA A 511 -8.20 -1.29 18.33
N LEU A 512 -8.95 -2.11 17.59
CA LEU A 512 -9.98 -3.00 18.13
C LEU A 512 -9.42 -3.99 19.16
N ALA A 513 -8.28 -4.61 18.88
CA ALA A 513 -7.64 -5.53 19.80
C ALA A 513 -7.17 -4.82 21.10
N GLY A 514 -6.58 -3.63 20.98
CA GLY A 514 -6.18 -2.83 22.13
C GLY A 514 -7.36 -2.35 22.98
N LEU A 515 -8.44 -1.87 22.36
CA LEU A 515 -9.67 -1.50 23.07
C LEU A 515 -10.33 -2.71 23.75
N THR A 516 -10.36 -3.87 23.08
CA THR A 516 -10.84 -5.13 23.66
C THR A 516 -10.00 -5.54 24.88
N SER A 517 -8.67 -5.42 24.80
CA SER A 517 -7.77 -5.72 25.92
C SER A 517 -7.98 -4.78 27.11
N LEU A 518 -8.17 -3.48 26.85
CA LEU A 518 -8.40 -2.49 27.89
C LEU A 518 -9.80 -2.67 28.53
N GLU A 519 -10.81 -2.97 27.74
CA GLU A 519 -12.17 -3.27 28.23
C GLU A 519 -12.20 -4.51 29.15
N GLN A 520 -11.41 -5.54 28.84
CA GLN A 520 -11.19 -6.69 29.73
C GLN A 520 -10.51 -6.27 31.04
N SER A 521 -9.42 -5.50 30.99
CA SER A 521 -8.72 -4.98 32.17
C SER A 521 -9.59 -4.03 33.03
N LEU A 522 -10.47 -3.25 32.42
CA LEU A 522 -11.43 -2.38 33.10
C LEU A 522 -12.52 -3.22 33.80
N SER A 523 -13.09 -4.20 33.10
CA SER A 523 -14.07 -5.12 33.69
C SER A 523 -13.49 -5.93 34.86
N GLN A 524 -12.20 -6.27 34.82
CA GLN A 524 -11.51 -6.99 35.90
C GLN A 524 -11.31 -6.15 37.16
N SER A 525 -11.16 -4.82 37.04
CA SER A 525 -11.10 -3.91 38.20
C SER A 525 -12.46 -3.33 38.62
N GLY A 526 -13.57 -3.79 38.01
CA GLY A 526 -14.91 -3.22 38.21
C GLY A 526 -15.05 -1.78 37.69
N CYS A 527 -14.08 -1.30 36.91
CA CYS A 527 -14.03 0.05 36.39
C CYS A 527 -14.84 0.17 35.09
N SER A 528 -15.62 1.23 34.94
CA SER A 528 -16.32 1.54 33.69
C SER A 528 -15.49 2.46 32.81
N TRP A 529 -15.74 2.45 31.49
CA TRP A 529 -15.15 3.44 30.58
C TRP A 529 -15.38 4.89 31.05
N GLY A 530 -16.57 5.21 31.56
CA GLY A 530 -16.86 6.54 32.10
C GLY A 530 -15.98 6.89 33.30
N GLY A 531 -15.84 5.97 34.26
CA GLY A 531 -14.98 6.17 35.43
C GLY A 531 -13.49 6.26 35.07
N PHE A 532 -13.02 5.47 34.10
CA PHE A 532 -11.66 5.53 33.59
C PHE A 532 -11.35 6.85 32.87
N CYS A 533 -12.24 7.29 31.95
CA CYS A 533 -12.06 8.56 31.25
C CYS A 533 -12.16 9.78 32.18
N ALA A 534 -12.89 9.66 33.29
CA ALA A 534 -12.96 10.66 34.36
C ALA A 534 -11.81 10.55 35.39
N GLY A 535 -10.90 9.58 35.25
CA GLY A 535 -9.80 9.34 36.19
C GLY A 535 -10.20 8.82 37.58
N THR A 536 -11.45 8.40 37.77
CA THR A 536 -11.99 7.95 39.07
C THR A 536 -11.69 6.48 39.37
N CYS A 537 -11.31 5.70 38.37
CA CYS A 537 -10.82 4.33 38.55
C CYS A 537 -9.76 3.97 37.49
N SER A 538 -8.96 2.95 37.80
CA SER A 538 -7.90 2.45 36.91
C SER A 538 -8.23 1.04 36.40
N PRO A 539 -7.76 0.66 35.19
CA PRO A 539 -7.79 -0.73 34.74
C PRO A 539 -6.90 -1.60 35.64
N ALA A 540 -7.23 -2.89 35.76
CA ALA A 540 -6.29 -3.88 36.24
C ALA A 540 -5.08 -3.96 35.29
N SER A 541 -3.88 -4.24 35.83
CA SER A 541 -2.70 -4.53 35.01
C SER A 541 -3.04 -5.64 34.00
N PRO A 542 -2.72 -5.48 32.70
CA PRO A 542 -3.00 -6.52 31.72
C PRO A 542 -2.28 -7.82 32.12
N PRO A 543 -2.90 -9.00 31.94
CA PRO A 543 -2.23 -10.26 32.21
C PRO A 543 -1.00 -10.40 31.28
N PRO A 544 0.13 -10.91 31.78
CA PRO A 544 1.33 -11.07 30.96
C PRO A 544 1.04 -12.01 29.78
N ASN A 545 1.45 -11.61 28.58
CA ASN A 545 1.32 -12.47 27.39
C ASN A 545 2.04 -13.82 27.65
N PRO A 546 1.45 -14.96 27.26
CA PRO A 546 2.05 -16.29 27.49
C PRO A 546 3.49 -16.35 27.01
N SER A 547 4.41 -16.82 27.86
CA SER A 547 5.81 -17.00 27.46
C SER A 547 5.91 -17.87 26.21
N PRO A 548 6.69 -17.48 25.19
CA PRO A 548 6.97 -18.38 24.08
C PRO A 548 7.67 -19.63 24.63
N ARG A 549 7.41 -20.79 24.01
CA ARG A 549 8.09 -22.02 24.42
C ARG A 549 9.60 -21.82 24.31
N PRO A 550 10.41 -22.26 25.29
CA PRO A 550 11.86 -22.30 25.12
C PRO A 550 12.20 -22.97 23.78
N PRO A 551 13.23 -22.48 23.05
CA PRO A 551 13.69 -23.16 21.86
C PRO A 551 13.97 -24.63 22.19
N PRO A 552 13.75 -25.58 21.27
CA PRO A 552 14.26 -26.93 21.44
C PRO A 552 15.74 -26.83 21.83
N SER A 553 16.16 -27.55 22.88
CA SER A 553 17.57 -27.62 23.28
C SER A 553 18.41 -27.86 22.03
N PRO A 554 19.55 -27.16 21.84
CA PRO A 554 20.39 -27.35 20.66
C PRO A 554 20.58 -28.84 20.40
N MET A 555 20.13 -29.30 19.23
CA MET A 555 20.25 -30.71 18.85
C MET A 555 21.74 -31.07 19.01
N PRO A 556 22.10 -32.05 19.84
CA PRO A 556 23.49 -32.24 20.24
C PRO A 556 24.37 -32.30 19.00
N SER A 557 25.42 -31.46 18.97
CA SER A 557 26.39 -31.47 17.87
C SER A 557 26.78 -32.91 17.60
N PRO A 558 26.65 -33.41 16.35
CA PRO A 558 26.95 -34.80 16.05
C PRO A 558 28.37 -35.10 16.58
N PRO A 559 28.55 -36.19 17.36
CA PRO A 559 29.80 -36.42 18.07
C PRO A 559 30.97 -36.36 17.08
N PRO A 560 32.07 -35.67 17.42
CA PRO A 560 33.15 -35.43 16.49
C PRO A 560 33.61 -36.77 15.90
N SER A 561 33.56 -36.86 14.56
CA SER A 561 33.80 -38.12 13.84
C SER A 561 35.07 -38.79 14.36
N PRO A 562 35.03 -40.07 14.77
CA PRO A 562 36.10 -40.69 15.53
C PRO A 562 37.42 -40.57 14.76
N LYS A 563 38.38 -39.88 15.38
CA LYS A 563 39.70 -39.60 14.79
C LYS A 563 40.32 -40.93 14.33
N PRO A 564 40.73 -41.07 13.05
CA PRO A 564 41.23 -42.34 12.54
C PRO A 564 42.37 -42.89 13.42
N PRO A 565 42.33 -44.17 13.84
CA PRO A 565 43.39 -44.75 14.66
C PRO A 565 44.72 -44.74 13.89
N PRO A 566 45.85 -44.45 14.55
CA PRO A 566 47.14 -44.34 13.88
C PRO A 566 47.54 -45.66 13.22
N ARG A 567 47.94 -45.59 11.95
CA ARG A 567 48.26 -46.77 11.13
C ARG A 567 49.54 -47.45 11.66
N PRO A 568 49.52 -48.75 12.01
CA PRO A 568 50.73 -49.45 12.46
C PRO A 568 51.86 -49.47 11.40
N PRO A 569 53.13 -49.52 11.83
CA PRO A 569 54.28 -49.56 10.92
C PRO A 569 54.32 -50.84 10.08
N LYS A 570 54.88 -50.75 8.86
CA LYS A 570 55.05 -51.88 7.94
C LYS A 570 56.15 -52.85 8.42
N PRO A 571 55.90 -54.17 8.46
CA PRO A 571 56.95 -55.18 8.54
C PRO A 571 57.81 -55.27 7.26
N PRO A 572 59.07 -55.75 7.34
CA PRO A 572 59.96 -55.97 6.19
C PRO A 572 59.61 -57.25 5.39
N PRO A 573 60.07 -57.37 4.12
CA PRO A 573 59.73 -58.48 3.21
C PRO A 573 60.61 -59.74 3.34
N ARG A 574 60.20 -60.86 2.72
CA ARG A 574 60.98 -62.11 2.58
C ARG A 574 60.91 -62.69 1.14
N PRO A 575 61.92 -63.45 0.63
CA PRO A 575 62.10 -63.77 -0.81
C PRO A 575 61.37 -65.06 -1.34
N PRO A 576 61.45 -65.38 -2.67
CA PRO A 576 60.52 -66.28 -3.40
C PRO A 576 61.12 -67.60 -3.99
N LYS A 577 60.44 -68.19 -5.01
CA LYS A 577 60.72 -69.35 -5.94
C LYS A 577 60.24 -70.75 -5.48
N PRO A 578 60.08 -71.78 -6.39
CA PRO A 578 60.26 -71.84 -7.87
C PRO A 578 59.08 -72.48 -8.68
N SER A 579 59.30 -72.84 -9.97
CA SER A 579 58.35 -73.50 -10.92
C SER A 579 59.00 -74.62 -11.76
N PRO A 580 58.24 -75.61 -12.30
CA PRO A 580 58.49 -76.18 -13.65
C PRO A 580 57.20 -76.52 -14.47
N ARG A 581 57.26 -77.40 -15.51
CA ARG A 581 56.40 -77.39 -16.73
C ARG A 581 55.79 -78.80 -17.19
N PRO A 582 55.59 -79.23 -18.48
CA PRO A 582 54.34 -79.89 -19.00
C PRO A 582 54.56 -81.31 -19.65
N PRO A 583 53.93 -81.77 -20.78
CA PRO A 583 52.51 -82.07 -21.20
C PRO A 583 52.26 -83.60 -21.52
N PRO A 584 51.14 -84.06 -22.13
CA PRO A 584 51.08 -84.35 -23.61
C PRO A 584 49.65 -84.24 -24.27
N SER A 585 49.39 -84.90 -25.43
CA SER A 585 48.13 -84.75 -26.25
C SER A 585 47.56 -86.08 -26.88
N PRO A 586 46.91 -86.17 -28.08
CA PRO A 586 45.47 -86.50 -28.25
C PRO A 586 45.11 -87.77 -29.09
N LYS A 587 43.81 -88.11 -29.24
CA LYS A 587 43.26 -89.15 -30.19
C LYS A 587 41.77 -88.90 -30.62
N PRO A 588 41.14 -89.65 -31.58
CA PRO A 588 40.38 -89.03 -32.70
C PRO A 588 38.90 -89.51 -32.93
N PRO A 589 38.17 -89.02 -33.96
CA PRO A 589 36.70 -89.15 -34.11
C PRO A 589 36.19 -89.89 -35.38
N PRO A 590 34.86 -90.08 -35.54
CA PRO A 590 34.16 -90.28 -36.83
C PRO A 590 33.57 -88.98 -37.42
N PRO A 591 33.11 -88.92 -38.70
CA PRO A 591 32.99 -87.65 -39.45
C PRO A 591 31.58 -87.18 -39.90
N SER A 592 31.44 -85.84 -39.97
CA SER A 592 30.75 -84.94 -40.93
C SER A 592 29.43 -85.34 -41.65
N PRO A 593 28.47 -84.39 -41.75
CA PRO A 593 28.40 -83.56 -42.97
C PRO A 593 28.53 -82.02 -42.73
N LYS A 594 28.56 -81.22 -43.81
CA LYS A 594 28.93 -79.78 -43.85
C LYS A 594 28.58 -79.14 -45.21
N PRO A 595 28.72 -77.81 -45.46
CA PRO A 595 28.75 -76.61 -44.57
C PRO A 595 27.47 -75.75 -44.82
N PHE A 596 27.30 -74.41 -44.72
CA PHE A 596 28.09 -73.17 -44.53
C PHE A 596 27.23 -72.12 -43.75
N SER A 597 27.59 -70.85 -43.52
CA SER A 597 28.72 -70.26 -42.74
C SER A 597 28.59 -68.70 -42.64
N PRO A 598 27.85 -68.12 -41.68
CA PRO A 598 27.80 -66.66 -41.44
C PRO A 598 28.95 -66.16 -40.53
N LEU A 599 29.13 -64.83 -40.40
CA LEU A 599 30.24 -64.15 -39.68
C LEU A 599 29.76 -62.92 -38.83
N PRO A 600 30.60 -62.35 -37.91
CA PRO A 600 30.15 -61.72 -36.64
C PRO A 600 30.28 -60.17 -36.55
N PRO A 601 29.79 -59.54 -35.44
CA PRO A 601 29.87 -58.08 -35.19
C PRO A 601 31.19 -57.57 -34.53
N PRO A 602 31.45 -56.24 -34.50
CA PRO A 602 32.76 -55.63 -34.17
C PRO A 602 32.84 -54.81 -32.84
N PRO A 603 34.05 -54.34 -32.43
CA PRO A 603 34.33 -53.59 -31.17
C PRO A 603 34.21 -52.03 -31.27
N PRO A 604 34.36 -51.26 -30.16
CA PRO A 604 33.98 -49.83 -30.08
C PRO A 604 35.05 -48.79 -30.49
N PRO A 605 34.66 -47.50 -30.74
CA PRO A 605 35.53 -46.44 -31.27
C PRO A 605 36.27 -45.56 -30.22
N PRO A 606 37.27 -44.74 -30.65
CA PRO A 606 38.17 -43.94 -29.79
C PRO A 606 37.80 -42.41 -29.73
N PRO A 607 38.61 -41.47 -29.19
CA PRO A 607 38.15 -40.15 -28.72
C PRO A 607 37.99 -39.07 -29.81
N PRO A 608 37.28 -37.95 -29.50
CA PRO A 608 36.94 -36.92 -30.49
C PRO A 608 38.13 -36.07 -30.97
N SER A 609 38.14 -35.79 -32.27
CA SER A 609 39.03 -34.83 -32.93
C SER A 609 38.38 -33.44 -33.04
N SER A 610 39.18 -32.42 -33.40
CA SER A 610 38.73 -31.03 -33.55
C SER A 610 37.65 -30.83 -34.62
N PRO A 611 36.77 -29.82 -34.48
CA PRO A 611 35.65 -29.60 -35.40
C PRO A 611 36.13 -29.17 -36.78
N THR A 612 35.73 -29.92 -37.80
CA THR A 612 35.84 -29.52 -39.21
C THR A 612 34.61 -28.67 -39.59
N ALA A 613 34.77 -27.71 -40.50
CA ALA A 613 33.69 -26.79 -40.88
C ALA A 613 32.46 -27.52 -41.49
N PRO A 614 31.24 -27.04 -41.24
CA PRO A 614 30.02 -27.61 -41.83
C PRO A 614 29.94 -27.34 -43.35
N PRO A 615 29.31 -28.23 -44.13
CA PRO A 615 29.05 -28.00 -45.55
C PRO A 615 28.03 -26.86 -45.76
N PRO A 616 28.03 -26.21 -46.94
CA PRO A 616 27.05 -25.16 -47.26
C PRO A 616 25.62 -25.73 -47.33
N PRO A 617 24.60 -24.93 -46.99
CA PRO A 617 23.20 -25.35 -47.06
C PRO A 617 22.72 -25.55 -48.51
N PRO A 618 21.68 -26.38 -48.75
CA PRO A 618 21.05 -26.51 -50.05
C PRO A 618 20.39 -25.19 -50.49
N PRO A 619 20.23 -24.95 -51.81
CA PRO A 619 19.58 -23.74 -52.32
C PRO A 619 18.10 -23.67 -51.91
N PRO A 620 17.54 -22.47 -51.73
CA PRO A 620 16.12 -22.29 -51.38
C PRO A 620 15.19 -22.69 -52.53
N PRO A 621 13.94 -23.08 -52.24
CA PRO A 621 12.93 -23.32 -53.27
C PRO A 621 12.58 -22.02 -54.03
N PRO A 622 12.10 -22.11 -55.29
CA PRO A 622 11.68 -20.96 -56.05
C PRO A 622 10.45 -20.27 -55.42
N PRO A 623 10.29 -18.94 -55.61
CA PRO A 623 9.16 -18.20 -55.05
C PRO A 623 7.81 -18.61 -55.70
N PRO A 624 6.69 -18.49 -54.97
CA PRO A 624 5.36 -18.66 -55.57
C PRO A 624 5.07 -17.55 -56.60
N PRO A 625 4.22 -17.82 -57.61
CA PRO A 625 3.83 -16.82 -58.60
C PRO A 625 3.03 -15.66 -57.95
N PRO A 626 3.08 -14.44 -58.51
CA PRO A 626 2.33 -13.31 -57.99
C PRO A 626 0.81 -13.51 -58.14
N PRO A 627 -0.01 -12.98 -57.20
CA PRO A 627 -1.46 -13.08 -57.29
C PRO A 627 -2.01 -12.30 -58.49
N SER A 628 -3.00 -12.89 -59.16
CA SER A 628 -3.69 -12.27 -60.30
C SER A 628 -4.46 -11.01 -59.88
N LEU A 629 -4.43 -9.97 -60.71
CA LEU A 629 -5.22 -8.76 -60.50
C LEU A 629 -6.73 -9.07 -60.64
N PRO A 630 -7.60 -8.59 -59.73
CA PRO A 630 -9.05 -8.64 -59.93
C PRO A 630 -9.47 -7.69 -61.06
N PRO A 631 -10.56 -7.99 -61.80
CA PRO A 631 -11.02 -7.15 -62.90
C PRO A 631 -11.61 -5.82 -62.41
N SER A 632 -11.37 -4.76 -63.17
CA SER A 632 -11.88 -3.41 -62.86
C SER A 632 -13.42 -3.33 -62.96
N PRO A 633 -14.12 -2.73 -62.00
CA PRO A 633 -15.53 -2.37 -62.17
C PRO A 633 -15.69 -1.22 -63.18
N PRO A 634 -16.83 -1.12 -63.89
CA PRO A 634 -17.08 -0.06 -64.87
C PRO A 634 -17.28 1.32 -64.20
N PRO A 635 -17.07 2.43 -64.93
CA PRO A 635 -17.22 3.77 -64.39
C PRO A 635 -18.69 4.11 -64.08
N SER A 636 -18.90 4.99 -63.11
CA SER A 636 -20.18 5.61 -62.79
C SER A 636 -19.96 7.03 -62.25
N PRO A 637 -20.95 7.93 -62.36
CA PRO A 637 -20.69 9.25 -62.95
C PRO A 637 -20.25 10.34 -61.97
N SER A 638 -19.73 11.42 -62.55
CA SER A 638 -19.38 12.67 -61.87
C SER A 638 -20.59 13.30 -61.15
N PRO A 639 -20.40 13.94 -59.98
CA PRO A 639 -21.49 14.58 -59.25
C PRO A 639 -21.96 15.87 -59.95
N GLN A 640 -23.25 15.94 -60.29
CA GLN A 640 -23.91 17.23 -60.53
C GLN A 640 -24.12 17.99 -59.21
N PRO A 641 -24.16 19.34 -59.23
CA PRO A 641 -24.23 20.15 -58.03
C PRO A 641 -25.61 20.10 -57.35
N SER A 642 -25.63 19.98 -56.02
CA SER A 642 -26.84 20.08 -55.22
C SER A 642 -27.48 21.47 -55.29
N PRO A 643 -28.82 21.59 -55.34
CA PRO A 643 -29.51 22.87 -55.43
C PRO A 643 -29.44 23.70 -54.13
N ARG A 644 -29.59 25.02 -54.31
CA ARG A 644 -29.53 26.05 -53.26
C ARG A 644 -30.79 26.02 -52.36
N PRO A 645 -30.67 26.22 -51.03
CA PRO A 645 -31.85 26.27 -50.16
C PRO A 645 -32.65 27.59 -50.32
N PRO A 646 -34.00 27.53 -50.30
CA PRO A 646 -34.87 28.71 -50.14
C PRO A 646 -34.96 29.15 -48.65
N PRO A 647 -35.40 30.39 -48.35
CA PRO A 647 -35.27 31.00 -47.03
C PRO A 647 -36.42 30.71 -46.04
N SER A 648 -36.15 30.95 -44.75
CA SER A 648 -37.00 30.67 -43.59
C SER A 648 -38.17 31.67 -43.39
N PRO A 649 -39.32 31.22 -42.83
CA PRO A 649 -40.30 32.08 -42.15
C PRO A 649 -39.87 32.46 -40.73
N LYS A 650 -40.44 33.56 -40.18
CA LYS A 650 -40.27 34.02 -38.78
C LYS A 650 -41.42 33.53 -37.85
N PRO A 651 -41.30 33.64 -36.51
CA PRO A 651 -42.14 32.93 -35.54
C PRO A 651 -43.37 33.69 -35.00
N SER A 652 -44.20 33.01 -34.22
CA SER A 652 -45.42 33.48 -33.52
C SER A 652 -45.75 32.52 -32.34
N PRO A 653 -46.65 32.85 -31.38
CA PRO A 653 -46.31 32.82 -29.94
C PRO A 653 -46.67 31.54 -29.12
N PRO A 654 -46.24 31.44 -27.84
CA PRO A 654 -46.38 30.23 -27.00
C PRO A 654 -47.66 30.16 -26.15
N SER A 655 -48.14 28.94 -25.87
CA SER A 655 -49.15 28.53 -24.86
C SER A 655 -49.20 26.99 -24.76
N PRO A 656 -49.76 26.36 -23.71
CA PRO A 656 -49.07 26.13 -22.43
C PRO A 656 -48.91 24.63 -22.07
N SER A 657 -48.23 24.34 -20.95
CA SER A 657 -47.89 22.97 -20.52
C SER A 657 -49.08 22.10 -20.11
N PRO A 658 -49.11 20.80 -20.47
CA PRO A 658 -50.00 19.80 -19.88
C PRO A 658 -49.41 19.17 -18.60
N GLN A 659 -50.27 18.79 -17.65
CA GLN A 659 -49.91 18.08 -16.42
C GLN A 659 -49.64 16.57 -16.63
N PRO A 660 -48.88 15.90 -15.74
CA PRO A 660 -48.70 14.45 -15.77
C PRO A 660 -49.99 13.70 -15.42
N SER A 661 -50.23 12.56 -16.09
CA SER A 661 -51.33 11.64 -15.80
C SER A 661 -50.90 10.52 -14.83
N PRO A 662 -51.83 9.95 -14.02
CA PRO A 662 -51.49 8.95 -13.00
C PRO A 662 -51.21 7.55 -13.56
N PRO A 663 -50.46 6.70 -12.83
CA PRO A 663 -50.16 5.32 -13.23
C PRO A 663 -51.35 4.36 -12.99
N PRO A 664 -51.44 3.24 -13.75
CA PRO A 664 -52.48 2.22 -13.57
C PRO A 664 -52.25 1.33 -12.32
N PRO A 665 -53.32 0.68 -11.78
CA PRO A 665 -53.23 -0.18 -10.61
C PRO A 665 -52.57 -1.54 -10.89
N PRO A 666 -52.02 -2.22 -9.85
CA PRO A 666 -51.31 -3.49 -10.00
C PRO A 666 -52.25 -4.71 -10.16
N SER A 667 -51.83 -5.67 -10.97
CA SER A 667 -52.48 -7.00 -11.09
C SER A 667 -52.09 -7.94 -9.93
N PRO A 668 -52.99 -8.84 -9.48
CA PRO A 668 -52.74 -9.74 -8.36
C PRO A 668 -51.76 -10.88 -8.67
N MET A 669 -51.04 -11.35 -7.64
CA MET A 669 -50.09 -12.47 -7.74
C MET A 669 -50.78 -13.85 -7.80
N PRO A 670 -50.31 -14.79 -8.62
CA PRO A 670 -50.64 -16.21 -8.49
C PRO A 670 -50.04 -16.83 -7.22
N SER A 671 -50.76 -17.74 -6.58
CA SER A 671 -50.28 -18.50 -5.41
C SER A 671 -49.41 -19.71 -5.81
N PRO A 672 -48.43 -20.12 -4.98
CA PRO A 672 -47.56 -21.26 -5.29
C PRO A 672 -48.25 -22.63 -5.05
N PRO A 673 -47.92 -23.67 -5.83
CA PRO A 673 -48.37 -25.05 -5.60
C PRO A 673 -47.65 -25.70 -4.40
N PRO A 674 -48.24 -26.75 -3.78
CA PRO A 674 -47.77 -27.28 -2.50
C PRO A 674 -46.59 -28.26 -2.59
N SER A 675 -45.67 -28.17 -1.63
CA SER A 675 -44.54 -29.10 -1.47
C SER A 675 -44.97 -30.47 -0.93
N PRO A 676 -44.45 -31.60 -1.45
CA PRO A 676 -44.72 -32.93 -0.90
C PRO A 676 -44.00 -33.16 0.45
N LYS A 677 -44.63 -33.97 1.31
CA LYS A 677 -44.13 -34.33 2.65
C LYS A 677 -43.01 -35.39 2.59
N SER A 678 -42.10 -35.36 3.55
CA SER A 678 -41.14 -36.45 3.79
C SER A 678 -41.02 -36.80 5.28
N SER A 679 -40.85 -38.09 5.59
CA SER A 679 -40.64 -38.68 6.92
C SER A 679 -40.42 -40.19 6.77
N PRO A 680 -39.76 -40.89 7.72
CA PRO A 680 -38.70 -40.45 8.63
C PRO A 680 -37.45 -41.38 8.56
N ARG A 681 -36.38 -41.08 9.32
CA ARG A 681 -35.33 -42.06 9.66
C ARG A 681 -34.90 -41.91 11.14
N PRO A 682 -34.51 -42.98 11.86
CA PRO A 682 -34.47 -42.96 13.34
C PRO A 682 -33.38 -42.07 13.98
N PRO A 683 -33.51 -41.73 15.29
CA PRO A 683 -32.65 -40.76 15.98
C PRO A 683 -31.29 -41.33 16.42
N LYS A 684 -30.35 -40.43 16.77
CA LYS A 684 -29.11 -40.74 17.50
C LYS A 684 -29.21 -40.31 18.98
N PRO A 685 -28.46 -40.94 19.90
CA PRO A 685 -28.55 -40.64 21.34
C PRO A 685 -27.87 -39.31 21.73
N PRO A 686 -28.30 -38.66 22.83
CA PRO A 686 -27.66 -37.46 23.36
C PRO A 686 -26.40 -37.80 24.21
N PRO A 687 -25.35 -36.95 24.19
CA PRO A 687 -24.24 -37.02 25.15
C PRO A 687 -24.63 -36.46 26.54
N PRO A 688 -23.91 -36.83 27.61
CA PRO A 688 -24.33 -36.57 28.99
C PRO A 688 -24.03 -35.14 29.51
N SER A 689 -24.84 -34.68 30.46
CA SER A 689 -24.69 -33.39 31.15
C SER A 689 -23.65 -33.44 32.30
N PRO A 690 -22.69 -32.51 32.38
CA PRO A 690 -21.84 -32.34 33.56
C PRO A 690 -22.62 -31.84 34.78
N LYS A 691 -22.22 -32.29 35.98
CA LYS A 691 -22.77 -31.84 37.28
C LYS A 691 -22.02 -30.58 37.80
N PRO A 692 -22.65 -29.74 38.63
CA PRO A 692 -22.00 -28.58 39.22
C PRO A 692 -21.02 -28.96 40.36
N PHE A 693 -20.05 -28.08 40.61
CA PHE A 693 -19.13 -28.13 41.76
C PHE A 693 -19.33 -26.88 42.66
N PRO A 694 -18.93 -26.94 43.95
CA PRO A 694 -19.41 -26.01 44.99
C PRO A 694 -18.62 -24.70 45.10
N PRO A 695 -19.17 -23.67 45.79
CA PRO A 695 -18.50 -22.38 46.02
C PRO A 695 -17.37 -22.46 47.06
N LEU A 696 -16.46 -21.47 47.01
CA LEU A 696 -15.34 -21.29 47.95
C LEU A 696 -15.48 -19.96 48.76
N PRO A 697 -14.74 -19.78 49.87
CA PRO A 697 -15.11 -18.86 50.95
C PRO A 697 -14.74 -17.37 50.73
N PRO A 698 -15.30 -16.44 51.54
CA PRO A 698 -14.97 -15.01 51.48
C PRO A 698 -13.60 -14.65 52.13
N PRO A 699 -12.97 -13.54 51.73
CA PRO A 699 -11.68 -13.09 52.26
C PRO A 699 -11.77 -12.31 53.59
N PRO A 700 -10.66 -12.21 54.36
CA PRO A 700 -10.58 -11.52 55.66
C PRO A 700 -10.43 -9.98 55.57
N PRO A 701 -10.66 -9.24 56.69
CA PRO A 701 -10.66 -7.76 56.73
C PRO A 701 -9.26 -7.08 56.79
N PRO A 702 -9.16 -5.77 56.50
CA PRO A 702 -7.89 -5.06 56.33
C PRO A 702 -7.30 -4.40 57.60
N PRO A 703 -5.96 -4.25 57.71
CA PRO A 703 -5.28 -3.38 58.69
C PRO A 703 -5.17 -1.89 58.24
N PRO A 704 -4.76 -0.96 59.14
CA PRO A 704 -5.04 0.48 59.01
C PRO A 704 -3.94 1.37 58.39
N SER A 705 -4.32 2.61 58.08
CA SER A 705 -3.48 3.69 57.52
C SER A 705 -2.73 4.53 58.58
N PRO A 706 -1.58 5.13 58.24
CA PRO A 706 -0.97 6.22 59.01
C PRO A 706 -0.95 7.60 58.30
N THR A 707 -1.08 8.61 59.15
CA THR A 707 -1.12 10.09 59.07
C THR A 707 -0.01 10.81 58.25
N ALA A 708 -0.12 12.13 58.08
CA ALA A 708 0.66 12.97 57.14
C ALA A 708 1.33 14.23 57.77
N SER A 709 1.91 15.11 56.92
CA SER A 709 2.48 16.46 57.18
C SER A 709 3.90 16.51 57.79
N PRO A 710 4.68 17.63 57.71
CA PRO A 710 4.34 19.01 57.26
C PRO A 710 5.26 19.64 56.16
N PRO A 711 5.02 20.90 55.71
CA PRO A 711 5.73 21.57 54.58
C PRO A 711 6.55 22.84 54.97
N LEU A 712 7.28 23.47 54.01
CA LEU A 712 7.32 24.94 53.73
C LEU A 712 8.30 25.36 52.58
N SER A 713 8.32 26.67 52.22
CA SER A 713 8.85 27.30 50.97
C SER A 713 10.02 28.31 51.25
N PRO A 714 10.36 29.37 50.43
CA PRO A 714 10.56 29.55 48.96
C PRO A 714 11.81 30.41 48.50
N THR A 715 12.14 30.42 47.18
CA THR A 715 12.79 31.54 46.38
C THR A 715 14.26 32.01 46.71
N PRO A 716 14.98 32.89 45.92
CA PRO A 716 14.63 33.72 44.71
C PRO A 716 15.64 33.69 43.49
N PHE A 717 15.46 34.62 42.52
CA PHE A 717 16.22 34.89 41.25
C PHE A 717 17.33 35.99 41.38
N PRO A 718 18.27 36.21 40.41
CA PRO A 718 18.13 37.28 39.36
C PRO A 718 18.88 37.12 37.98
N GLN A 719 18.81 38.18 37.15
CA GLN A 719 18.95 38.39 35.67
C GLN A 719 20.33 38.35 34.92
N LEU A 720 20.24 38.15 33.58
CA LEU A 720 20.92 38.68 32.33
C LEU A 720 22.09 39.71 32.39
N SER A 721 22.90 40.10 31.37
CA SER A 721 23.00 40.00 29.85
C SER A 721 24.46 40.39 29.37
N PRO A 722 24.88 40.80 28.13
CA PRO A 722 24.26 41.00 26.78
C PRO A 722 25.05 40.37 25.55
N SER A 723 25.65 41.15 24.62
CA SER A 723 26.26 40.77 23.28
C SER A 723 27.32 41.80 22.79
N PRO A 724 28.15 41.62 21.70
CA PRO A 724 27.79 41.90 20.26
C PRO A 724 28.56 41.11 19.13
N GLU A 725 28.60 41.63 17.87
CA GLU A 725 28.99 41.02 16.55
C GLU A 725 29.78 42.05 15.62
N PRO A 726 30.08 41.90 14.29
CA PRO A 726 30.69 40.82 13.45
C PRO A 726 31.70 41.26 12.29
N SER A 727 32.24 40.29 11.52
CA SER A 727 32.71 40.36 10.07
C SER A 727 33.95 41.23 9.66
N PRO A 728 34.51 41.20 8.39
CA PRO A 728 34.08 40.58 7.10
C PRO A 728 35.17 39.78 6.28
N SER A 729 34.93 39.51 4.98
CA SER A 729 35.80 38.76 4.00
C SER A 729 36.06 39.55 2.68
N PRO A 730 37.06 39.18 1.83
CA PRO A 730 36.82 38.79 0.40
C PRO A 730 37.93 37.88 -0.24
N SER A 731 38.09 37.75 -1.57
CA SER A 731 37.31 36.94 -2.54
C SER A 731 37.96 36.88 -3.95
N THR A 732 37.99 35.69 -4.60
CA THR A 732 37.80 35.40 -6.06
C THR A 732 38.61 36.09 -7.19
N SER A 733 38.77 35.39 -8.33
CA SER A 733 38.81 36.01 -9.69
C SER A 733 38.32 35.05 -10.81
N SER A 734 37.91 35.62 -11.96
CA SER A 734 37.36 34.94 -13.16
C SER A 734 37.44 35.89 -14.38
N PRO A 735 37.13 35.44 -15.62
CA PRO A 735 36.28 36.25 -16.54
C PRO A 735 35.41 35.38 -17.49
N PRO A 736 34.59 35.92 -18.44
CA PRO A 736 34.19 37.31 -18.77
C PRO A 736 32.63 37.50 -18.64
N PRO A 737 31.92 38.52 -19.21
CA PRO A 737 32.30 39.73 -19.97
C PRO A 737 31.74 41.08 -19.41
N SER A 738 31.77 42.14 -20.23
CA SER A 738 31.72 43.57 -19.87
C SER A 738 30.38 44.15 -19.31
N ALA A 739 30.46 45.38 -18.78
CA ALA A 739 29.43 45.96 -17.88
C ALA A 739 29.05 47.45 -18.14
N VAL A 740 27.85 47.84 -17.70
CA VAL A 740 27.28 49.20 -17.72
C VAL A 740 27.72 49.95 -16.46
N THR A 741 28.15 51.21 -16.57
CA THR A 741 28.74 51.99 -15.46
C THR A 741 27.79 53.05 -14.87
N CYS A 742 27.95 53.32 -13.56
CA CYS A 742 27.18 54.31 -12.80
C CYS A 742 27.99 55.58 -12.51
N SER A 743 27.30 56.70 -12.22
CA SER A 743 27.93 57.88 -11.61
C SER A 743 28.52 57.58 -10.22
N SER A 744 29.62 58.24 -9.87
CA SER A 744 30.25 58.20 -8.54
C SER A 744 29.38 58.75 -7.41
N THR A 745 28.34 59.52 -7.73
CA THR A 745 27.36 60.06 -6.76
C THR A 745 26.05 59.28 -6.71
N ASP A 746 25.84 58.29 -7.58
CA ASP A 746 24.58 57.55 -7.64
C ASP A 746 24.61 56.32 -6.72
N TYR A 747 24.28 56.53 -5.44
CA TYR A 747 24.26 55.47 -4.43
C TYR A 747 23.33 54.30 -4.79
N ALA A 748 22.17 54.57 -5.39
CA ALA A 748 21.23 53.52 -5.81
C ALA A 748 21.80 52.70 -6.98
N CYS A 749 22.36 53.34 -8.00
CA CYS A 749 22.98 52.63 -9.12
C CYS A 749 24.21 51.84 -8.65
N GLN A 750 24.99 52.40 -7.72
CA GLN A 750 26.12 51.71 -7.12
C GLN A 750 25.71 50.49 -6.28
N LYS A 751 24.56 50.51 -5.58
CA LYS A 751 24.04 49.36 -4.83
C LYS A 751 23.83 48.12 -5.71
N CYS A 752 23.46 48.29 -6.98
CA CYS A 752 23.40 47.21 -7.97
C CYS A 752 24.75 46.55 -8.28
N SER A 753 25.87 47.09 -7.79
CA SER A 753 27.22 46.52 -7.91
C SER A 753 27.57 45.55 -6.78
N GLN A 754 26.72 45.40 -5.76
CA GLN A 754 26.95 44.49 -4.65
C GLN A 754 26.68 43.03 -5.07
N SER A 755 27.52 42.11 -4.60
CA SER A 755 27.55 40.69 -5.02
C SER A 755 26.29 39.88 -4.74
N ILE A 756 25.34 40.42 -3.97
CA ILE A 756 24.01 39.83 -3.74
C ILE A 756 23.10 39.92 -4.99
N TYR A 757 23.43 40.75 -5.98
CA TYR A 757 22.66 40.91 -7.21
C TYR A 757 23.32 40.17 -8.38
N THR A 758 22.64 39.11 -8.85
CA THR A 758 23.16 38.20 -9.90
C THR A 758 23.25 38.81 -11.30
N ALA A 759 22.60 39.96 -11.54
CA ALA A 759 22.65 40.69 -12.82
C ALA A 759 22.90 42.20 -12.62
N PRO A 760 24.13 42.62 -12.26
CA PRO A 760 24.43 44.01 -11.90
C PRO A 760 23.99 45.04 -12.96
N ASN A 761 24.24 44.76 -14.24
CA ASN A 761 23.96 45.70 -15.34
C ASN A 761 22.45 45.95 -15.55
N ALA A 762 21.62 44.92 -15.38
CA ALA A 762 20.16 45.05 -15.50
C ALA A 762 19.58 45.85 -14.32
N CYS A 763 20.09 45.61 -13.11
CA CYS A 763 19.75 46.39 -11.92
C CYS A 763 20.16 47.87 -12.08
N ARG A 764 21.39 48.14 -12.55
CA ARG A 764 21.87 49.51 -12.84
C ARG A 764 20.96 50.23 -13.83
N SER A 765 20.51 49.53 -14.87
CA SER A 765 19.59 50.07 -15.88
C SER A 765 18.22 50.40 -15.27
N CYS A 766 17.62 49.47 -14.51
CA CYS A 766 16.37 49.71 -13.76
C CYS A 766 16.42 50.98 -12.91
N VAL A 767 17.51 51.17 -12.15
CA VAL A 767 17.67 52.34 -11.27
C VAL A 767 17.74 53.65 -12.05
N LEU A 768 18.44 53.67 -13.19
CA LEU A 768 18.53 54.84 -14.06
C LEU A 768 17.17 55.17 -14.71
N THR A 769 16.43 54.15 -15.16
CA THR A 769 15.10 54.30 -15.76
C THR A 769 14.05 54.73 -14.73
N MET A 770 14.05 54.17 -13.52
CA MET A 770 13.15 54.64 -12.44
C MET A 770 13.37 56.13 -12.14
N LYS A 771 14.63 56.59 -12.08
CA LYS A 771 14.95 58.02 -11.90
C LYS A 771 14.49 58.89 -13.05
N SER A 772 14.64 58.44 -14.30
CA SER A 772 14.19 59.23 -15.47
C SER A 772 12.66 59.42 -15.48
N THR A 773 11.91 58.49 -14.88
CA THR A 773 10.46 58.59 -14.66
C THR A 773 10.05 59.31 -13.36
N GLY A 774 11.02 59.83 -12.58
CA GLY A 774 10.75 60.53 -11.32
C GLY A 774 10.31 59.62 -10.16
N GLN A 775 10.48 58.30 -10.27
CA GLN A 775 10.10 57.32 -9.26
C GLN A 775 11.27 56.97 -8.33
N ASP A 776 10.96 56.43 -7.15
CA ASP A 776 11.98 56.03 -6.16
C ASP A 776 12.86 54.88 -6.71
N PRO A 777 14.18 55.13 -6.91
CA PRO A 777 15.10 54.14 -7.46
C PRO A 777 15.27 52.89 -6.59
N TYR A 778 15.06 52.98 -5.27
CA TYR A 778 15.29 51.85 -4.38
C TYR A 778 14.22 50.76 -4.53
N ARG A 779 13.08 51.05 -5.18
CA ARG A 779 12.00 50.07 -5.42
C ARG A 779 12.41 48.98 -6.42
N CYS A 780 13.43 49.18 -7.26
CA CYS A 780 14.03 48.12 -8.09
C CYS A 780 14.52 46.92 -7.25
N PHE A 781 14.99 47.15 -6.02
CA PHE A 781 15.50 46.09 -5.14
C PHE A 781 14.40 45.20 -4.54
N SER A 782 13.13 45.60 -4.63
CA SER A 782 12.00 44.86 -4.06
C SER A 782 11.29 43.92 -5.04
N CYS A 783 11.65 43.92 -6.33
CA CYS A 783 11.00 43.10 -7.36
C CYS A 783 11.23 41.57 -7.22
N SER A 784 11.99 41.11 -6.21
CA SER A 784 12.08 39.70 -5.80
C SER A 784 11.03 39.27 -4.75
N ASN A 785 10.45 40.20 -3.98
CA ASN A 785 9.66 39.92 -2.77
C ASN A 785 8.17 40.29 -2.90
N GLY A 786 7.57 40.07 -4.08
CA GLY A 786 6.10 39.98 -4.23
C GLY A 786 5.31 41.29 -4.04
N VAL A 787 5.80 42.41 -4.57
CA VAL A 787 5.08 43.71 -4.53
C VAL A 787 3.88 43.70 -5.51
N THR A 788 2.74 44.21 -5.06
CA THR A 788 1.43 44.19 -5.76
C THR A 788 1.12 45.41 -6.64
N ASP A 789 2.07 46.33 -6.81
CA ASP A 789 1.92 47.58 -7.59
C ASP A 789 2.04 47.30 -9.11
N PRO A 790 0.97 47.47 -9.92
CA PRO A 790 0.99 47.11 -11.34
C PRO A 790 1.93 47.97 -12.19
N THR A 791 2.09 49.25 -11.84
CA THR A 791 2.92 50.20 -12.59
C THR A 791 4.39 49.85 -12.40
N ILE A 792 4.81 49.57 -11.17
CA ILE A 792 6.19 49.20 -10.85
C ILE A 792 6.50 47.77 -11.34
N GLN A 793 5.54 46.84 -11.27
CA GLN A 793 5.67 45.57 -11.99
C GLN A 793 5.91 45.80 -13.49
N SER A 794 5.14 46.68 -14.14
CA SER A 794 5.31 46.92 -15.58
C SER A 794 6.71 47.40 -15.97
N ILE A 795 7.36 48.22 -15.13
CA ILE A 795 8.72 48.72 -15.34
C ILE A 795 9.77 47.62 -15.06
N CYS A 796 9.65 46.88 -13.95
CA CYS A 796 10.51 45.71 -13.68
C CYS A 796 10.39 44.64 -14.80
N PHE A 797 9.19 44.42 -15.35
CA PHE A 797 8.98 43.51 -16.48
C PHE A 797 9.43 44.07 -17.84
N ALA A 798 9.63 45.39 -17.96
CA ALA A 798 10.11 46.02 -19.19
C ALA A 798 11.63 45.88 -19.35
N GLU A 799 12.41 46.14 -18.30
CA GLU A 799 13.87 46.27 -18.41
C GLU A 799 14.70 45.23 -17.62
N CYS A 800 14.11 44.52 -16.64
CA CYS A 800 14.83 43.49 -15.87
C CYS A 800 14.60 42.05 -16.37
N VAL A 801 13.67 41.84 -17.30
CA VAL A 801 13.34 40.52 -17.86
C VAL A 801 13.66 40.51 -19.37
N PRO A 802 14.51 39.58 -19.86
CA PRO A 802 14.86 39.52 -21.29
C PRO A 802 13.64 39.38 -22.20
N ALA A 803 13.70 40.01 -23.38
CA ALA A 803 12.61 40.12 -24.36
C ALA A 803 12.09 38.79 -24.97
N ALA A 804 12.59 37.64 -24.53
CA ALA A 804 12.18 36.30 -24.94
C ALA A 804 11.09 35.67 -24.04
N ALA A 805 10.61 36.38 -23.01
CA ALA A 805 9.57 35.90 -22.08
C ALA A 805 8.17 36.47 -22.41
N PRO A 806 7.21 35.65 -22.88
CA PRO A 806 5.83 36.09 -23.09
C PRO A 806 5.12 36.42 -21.77
N ARG A 807 4.40 37.54 -21.74
CA ARG A 807 3.63 38.03 -20.58
C ARG A 807 2.15 37.66 -20.74
N GLY A 808 1.45 37.39 -19.64
CA GLY A 808 0.00 37.13 -19.64
C GLY A 808 -0.45 36.25 -18.48
N ASN A 809 -1.72 36.38 -18.08
CA ASN A 809 -2.29 35.67 -16.93
C ASN A 809 -2.39 34.15 -17.20
N ASP A 810 -1.72 33.34 -16.38
CA ASP A 810 -2.28 32.16 -15.69
C ASP A 810 -1.18 31.46 -14.86
N TRP A 811 -1.38 31.36 -13.54
CA TRP A 811 -0.34 30.93 -12.59
C TRP A 811 -0.47 29.43 -12.25
N SER A 812 -0.14 28.58 -13.22
CA SER A 812 0.04 27.13 -13.01
C SER A 812 0.91 26.48 -14.08
N CYS A 813 0.52 26.57 -15.35
CA CYS A 813 1.13 25.81 -16.45
C CYS A 813 2.58 26.21 -16.76
N SER A 814 2.94 27.49 -16.57
CA SER A 814 4.30 27.97 -16.85
C SER A 814 5.31 27.43 -15.85
N GLN A 815 5.03 27.52 -14.55
CA GLN A 815 5.89 27.02 -13.47
C GLN A 815 6.22 25.53 -13.61
N TYR A 816 5.25 24.72 -14.04
CA TYR A 816 5.45 23.28 -14.25
C TYR A 816 6.30 23.00 -15.51
N CYS A 817 5.95 23.59 -16.66
CA CYS A 817 6.76 23.47 -17.88
C CYS A 817 8.14 24.17 -17.78
N SER A 818 8.39 25.02 -16.78
CA SER A 818 9.68 25.66 -16.53
C SER A 818 10.45 25.08 -15.35
N ALA A 819 9.98 24.00 -14.72
CA ALA A 819 10.64 23.38 -13.58
C ALA A 819 12.02 22.81 -14.01
N PRO A 820 13.16 23.25 -13.43
CA PRO A 820 14.49 22.81 -13.87
C PRO A 820 14.69 21.28 -13.81
N SER A 821 13.99 20.60 -12.91
CA SER A 821 13.95 19.13 -12.79
C SER A 821 13.27 18.41 -13.95
N LEU A 822 12.38 19.08 -14.70
CA LEU A 822 11.59 18.50 -15.79
C LEU A 822 12.04 18.96 -17.18
N VAL A 823 12.64 20.15 -17.29
CA VAL A 823 13.15 20.71 -18.55
C VAL A 823 14.67 20.90 -18.63
N ALA A 824 15.43 20.60 -17.58
CA ALA A 824 16.90 20.60 -17.60
C ALA A 824 17.53 21.91 -18.14
N ASN A 825 16.96 23.06 -17.75
CA ASN A 825 17.30 24.42 -18.20
C ASN A 825 17.09 24.71 -19.71
N ASP A 826 16.41 23.85 -20.46
CA ASP A 826 16.14 24.04 -21.89
C ASP A 826 14.86 24.88 -22.13
N PRO A 827 14.97 26.12 -22.64
CA PRO A 827 13.82 26.99 -22.88
C PRO A 827 13.01 26.60 -24.14
N THR A 828 13.56 25.78 -25.04
CA THR A 828 12.81 25.22 -26.17
C THR A 828 11.87 24.14 -25.67
N ARG A 829 12.37 23.20 -24.85
CA ARG A 829 11.56 22.20 -24.15
C ARG A 829 10.39 22.79 -23.37
N ALA A 830 10.62 23.89 -22.65
CA ALA A 830 9.56 24.61 -21.93
C ALA A 830 8.48 25.19 -22.87
N ARG A 831 8.87 25.72 -24.05
CA ARG A 831 7.94 26.21 -25.08
C ARG A 831 7.13 25.08 -25.73
N GLU A 832 7.79 23.97 -26.09
CA GLU A 832 7.12 22.80 -26.67
C GLU A 832 6.07 22.23 -25.70
N CYS A 833 6.44 22.05 -24.43
CA CYS A 833 5.56 21.67 -23.32
C CYS A 833 4.35 22.61 -23.21
N SER A 834 4.58 23.93 -23.13
CA SER A 834 3.50 24.91 -22.99
C SER A 834 2.57 24.97 -24.21
N SER A 835 3.09 24.75 -25.43
CA SER A 835 2.29 24.69 -26.65
C SER A 835 1.39 23.46 -26.68
N CYS A 836 1.93 22.28 -26.32
CA CYS A 836 1.16 21.05 -26.19
C CYS A 836 0.04 21.19 -25.16
N VAL A 837 0.34 21.70 -23.95
CA VAL A 837 -0.64 21.86 -22.87
C VAL A 837 -1.84 22.74 -23.28
N LYS A 838 -1.61 23.77 -24.11
CA LYS A 838 -2.67 24.65 -24.63
C LYS A 838 -3.56 24.01 -25.70
N SER A 839 -3.19 22.84 -26.23
CA SER A 839 -3.90 22.13 -27.30
C SER A 839 -4.52 20.79 -26.87
N VAL A 840 -4.43 20.43 -25.59
CA VAL A 840 -5.09 19.25 -24.99
C VAL A 840 -5.96 19.66 -23.81
N SER A 841 -7.02 18.90 -23.52
CA SER A 841 -7.89 19.14 -22.35
C SER A 841 -7.28 18.69 -21.02
N ASN A 842 -6.14 17.98 -21.05
CA ASN A 842 -5.46 17.44 -19.88
C ASN A 842 -3.96 17.73 -19.96
N ALA A 843 -3.49 18.70 -19.18
CA ALA A 843 -2.08 19.11 -19.17
C ALA A 843 -1.10 17.97 -18.84
N TRP A 844 -1.54 16.98 -18.03
CA TRP A 844 -0.75 15.81 -17.65
C TRP A 844 -0.29 14.99 -18.85
N ASP A 845 -1.06 14.98 -19.94
CA ASP A 845 -0.71 14.19 -21.13
C ASP A 845 0.57 14.71 -21.81
N CYS A 846 0.73 16.03 -21.85
CA CYS A 846 1.95 16.67 -22.33
C CYS A 846 3.11 16.56 -21.33
N TYR A 847 2.83 16.56 -20.03
CA TYR A 847 3.86 16.36 -18.99
C TYR A 847 4.46 14.95 -19.04
N ASN A 848 3.64 13.92 -19.25
CA ASN A 848 4.10 12.54 -19.45
C ASN A 848 5.02 12.43 -20.69
N CYS A 849 4.62 13.05 -21.81
CA CYS A 849 5.46 13.16 -23.01
C CYS A 849 6.82 13.84 -22.78
N MET A 850 6.92 14.77 -21.81
CA MET A 850 8.17 15.47 -21.48
C MET A 850 9.14 14.62 -20.66
N ASP A 851 8.60 13.83 -19.74
CA ASP A 851 9.35 12.98 -18.80
C ASP A 851 9.86 11.71 -19.48
N VAL A 852 8.96 10.93 -20.11
CA VAL A 852 9.29 9.66 -20.79
C VAL A 852 10.28 9.85 -21.94
N THR A 853 10.34 11.05 -22.54
CA THR A 853 11.30 11.38 -23.60
C THR A 853 12.57 12.09 -23.11
N ALA A 854 12.71 12.36 -21.80
CA ALA A 854 13.83 13.13 -21.26
C ALA A 854 15.18 12.39 -21.34
N THR A 855 15.17 11.06 -21.31
CA THR A 855 16.34 10.18 -21.21
C THR A 855 16.67 9.43 -22.50
N LEU A 856 15.89 9.63 -23.57
CA LEU A 856 16.06 8.94 -24.86
C LEU A 856 17.19 9.58 -25.68
N SER A 857 17.95 8.76 -26.40
CA SER A 857 19.05 9.22 -27.27
C SER A 857 18.60 10.14 -28.42
N ASP A 858 17.33 10.04 -28.84
CA ASP A 858 16.71 10.88 -29.86
C ASP A 858 15.55 11.74 -29.30
N ALA A 859 15.64 12.13 -28.02
CA ALA A 859 14.63 12.83 -27.22
C ALA A 859 13.75 13.86 -27.96
N SER A 860 14.31 14.68 -28.86
CA SER A 860 13.54 15.65 -29.65
C SER A 860 12.56 14.99 -30.63
N ALA A 861 13.01 13.98 -31.39
CA ALA A 861 12.16 13.27 -32.34
C ALA A 861 11.12 12.40 -31.63
N ALA A 862 11.50 11.74 -30.53
CA ALA A 862 10.57 11.02 -29.66
C ALA A 862 9.48 11.96 -29.11
N ARG A 863 9.86 13.12 -28.57
CA ARG A 863 8.93 14.11 -28.01
C ARG A 863 8.01 14.74 -29.05
N ALA A 864 8.51 15.10 -30.22
CA ALA A 864 7.68 15.58 -31.32
C ALA A 864 6.63 14.54 -31.73
N THR A 865 7.02 13.26 -31.76
CA THR A 865 6.11 12.13 -32.00
C THR A 865 5.05 12.02 -30.88
N CYS A 866 5.46 12.18 -29.61
CA CYS A 866 4.57 12.13 -28.45
C CYS A 866 3.56 13.28 -28.41
N PHE A 867 4.04 14.52 -28.61
CA PHE A 867 3.19 15.71 -28.66
C PHE A 867 2.21 15.68 -29.83
N THR A 868 2.65 15.22 -31.01
CA THR A 868 1.73 14.96 -32.13
C THR A 868 0.68 13.92 -31.74
N CYS A 869 1.08 12.84 -31.06
CA CYS A 869 0.16 11.80 -30.61
C CYS A 869 -0.91 12.34 -29.63
N VAL A 870 -0.55 13.11 -28.58
CA VAL A 870 -1.55 13.59 -27.60
C VAL A 870 -2.45 14.72 -28.15
N THR A 871 -1.97 15.49 -29.13
CA THR A 871 -2.74 16.60 -29.74
C THR A 871 -3.60 16.16 -30.92
N THR A 872 -3.26 15.05 -31.60
CA THR A 872 -4.00 14.56 -32.79
C THR A 872 -4.73 13.24 -32.56
N THR A 873 -4.54 12.57 -31.43
CA THR A 873 -5.19 11.30 -31.11
C THR A 873 -5.76 11.28 -29.69
N ASN A 874 -6.86 10.55 -29.51
CA ASN A 874 -7.46 10.32 -28.20
C ASN A 874 -6.71 9.23 -27.39
N LEU A 875 -5.38 9.11 -27.50
CA LEU A 875 -4.61 8.08 -26.77
C LEU A 875 -4.16 8.52 -25.37
N GLY A 876 -4.01 9.83 -25.12
CA GLY A 876 -3.49 10.34 -23.85
C GLY A 876 -1.98 10.11 -23.67
N GLY A 877 -1.39 10.83 -22.72
CA GLY A 877 0.05 10.99 -22.59
C GLY A 877 0.79 9.71 -22.22
N TRP A 878 0.16 8.82 -21.46
CA TRP A 878 0.79 7.54 -21.10
C TRP A 878 0.99 6.63 -22.32
N LEU A 879 -0.05 6.45 -23.15
CA LEU A 879 0.05 5.64 -24.37
C LEU A 879 0.93 6.32 -25.44
N CYS A 880 0.85 7.65 -25.55
CA CYS A 880 1.72 8.41 -26.44
C CYS A 880 3.19 8.38 -25.98
N GLY A 881 3.46 8.46 -24.68
CA GLY A 881 4.79 8.35 -24.06
C GLY A 881 5.39 6.97 -24.28
N TYR A 882 4.63 5.90 -24.00
CA TYR A 882 5.02 4.52 -24.31
C TYR A 882 5.32 4.32 -25.81
N CYS A 883 4.51 4.89 -26.70
CA CYS A 883 4.81 4.80 -28.13
C CYS A 883 6.01 5.67 -28.53
N ALA A 884 6.26 6.78 -27.84
CA ALA A 884 7.42 7.64 -28.05
C ALA A 884 8.74 7.05 -27.53
N SER A 885 8.72 6.11 -26.58
CA SER A 885 9.91 5.40 -26.11
C SER A 885 10.37 4.24 -27.00
N LYS A 886 9.71 3.99 -28.14
CA LYS A 886 10.19 3.01 -29.13
C LYS A 886 11.41 3.56 -29.90
N PRO A 887 12.43 2.72 -30.18
CA PRO A 887 13.77 3.17 -30.54
C PRO A 887 13.89 3.73 -31.97
N THR A 888 12.97 3.40 -32.89
CA THR A 888 12.90 4.04 -34.21
C THR A 888 11.56 4.72 -34.45
N ALA A 889 11.58 5.80 -35.23
CA ALA A 889 10.37 6.54 -35.59
C ALA A 889 9.29 5.66 -36.26
N ALA A 890 9.69 4.63 -37.04
CA ALA A 890 8.76 3.70 -37.67
C ALA A 890 8.01 2.83 -36.63
N GLU A 891 8.68 2.41 -35.55
CA GLU A 891 8.03 1.69 -34.45
C GLU A 891 7.12 2.60 -33.62
N ARG A 892 7.52 3.86 -33.41
CA ARG A 892 6.66 4.87 -32.75
C ARG A 892 5.36 5.06 -33.53
N ASP A 893 5.47 5.27 -34.84
CA ASP A 893 4.35 5.41 -35.77
C ASP A 893 3.44 4.17 -35.78
N SER A 894 4.03 2.98 -35.87
CA SER A 894 3.31 1.70 -35.85
C SER A 894 2.57 1.49 -34.52
N CYS A 895 3.20 1.84 -33.40
CA CYS A 895 2.58 1.82 -32.07
C CYS A 895 1.36 2.76 -32.02
N ILE A 896 1.52 4.04 -32.42
CA ILE A 896 0.43 5.04 -32.42
C ILE A 896 -0.73 4.60 -33.33
N LYS A 897 -0.42 4.16 -34.56
CA LYS A 897 -1.43 3.72 -35.54
C LYS A 897 -2.20 2.48 -35.07
N SER A 898 -1.49 1.49 -34.51
CA SER A 898 -2.10 0.24 -34.03
C SER A 898 -2.93 0.41 -32.75
N ARG A 899 -2.64 1.42 -31.91
CA ARG A 899 -3.46 1.78 -30.74
C ARG A 899 -4.66 2.67 -31.14
N SER A 900 -4.43 3.69 -31.97
CA SER A 900 -5.49 4.63 -32.42
C SER A 900 -6.62 3.91 -33.15
N SER A 901 -6.28 3.01 -34.08
CA SER A 901 -7.26 2.24 -34.85
C SER A 901 -8.14 1.35 -33.96
N ARG A 902 -7.57 0.81 -32.86
CA ARG A 902 -8.32 0.00 -31.88
C ARG A 902 -9.26 0.85 -31.02
N ARG A 903 -8.90 2.09 -30.67
CA ARG A 903 -9.82 2.99 -29.94
C ARG A 903 -10.99 3.45 -30.80
N MET A 904 -10.80 3.64 -32.12
CA MET A 904 -11.90 3.92 -33.05
C MET A 904 -12.89 2.76 -33.18
N MET A 905 -12.42 1.51 -33.23
CA MET A 905 -13.28 0.31 -33.27
C MET A 905 -14.16 0.13 -32.02
N LEU A 906 -13.77 0.76 -30.89
CA LEU A 906 -14.55 0.78 -29.64
C LEU A 906 -15.35 2.09 -29.46
N GLY A 907 -15.02 3.15 -30.18
CA GLY A 907 -15.52 4.52 -29.98
C GLY A 907 -16.96 4.80 -30.43
N GLY A 908 -17.68 3.80 -30.95
CA GLY A 908 -19.03 3.97 -31.52
C GLY A 908 -20.13 4.37 -30.52
N LYS A 909 -19.85 4.42 -29.21
CA LYS A 909 -20.80 4.78 -28.15
C LYS A 909 -20.18 5.48 -26.92
N THR A 910 -19.60 6.68 -27.06
CA THR A 910 -19.63 7.73 -26.01
C THR A 910 -18.99 9.05 -26.47
N GLN A 911 -19.80 10.00 -26.95
CA GLN A 911 -19.59 11.43 -26.71
C GLN A 911 -20.93 12.17 -26.76
N VAL A 912 -21.45 12.53 -25.59
CA VAL A 912 -22.29 13.72 -25.36
C VAL A 912 -21.67 14.38 -24.13
N ALA A 913 -21.39 15.68 -24.22
CA ALA A 913 -20.72 16.39 -23.14
C ALA A 913 -21.64 16.57 -21.93
N VAL A 914 -21.06 16.49 -20.73
CA VAL A 914 -21.63 17.04 -19.50
C VAL A 914 -20.66 18.13 -19.04
N GLY A 915 -21.19 19.34 -18.85
CA GLY A 915 -20.47 20.46 -18.27
C GLY A 915 -21.36 21.12 -17.21
N ASN A 916 -20.70 21.67 -16.18
CA ASN A 916 -21.25 22.07 -14.88
C ASN A 916 -21.69 20.89 -14.00
#